data_AF-A0A847DLE6-F1
#
_entry.id   AF-A0A847DLE6-F1
#
_cell.length_a   1.000
_cell.length_b   1.000
_cell.length_c   1.000
_cell.angle_alpha   90.00
_cell.angle_beta   90.00
_cell.angle_gamma   90.00
#
_symmetry.space_group_name_H-M   'P 1'
#
loop_
_entity.id
_entity.type
_entity.pdbx_description
1 polymer ?
#
loop_
_entity_poly.entity_id
_entity_poly.type
_entity_poly.pdbx_seq_one_letter_code
_entity_poly.pdbx_strand_id
1 'polypeptide(L)'
;MSKQVFNNNNKWGIALKSALIGLIFSLVFTSVSFAAGGGRYEVDPWSFGVMADTQWTVDEDPEGANPEYVSAALASAIEDEFIDNGVKFVIQVGDITDRAGDAGMAARAAAAQPLFDAGIGFFPLRGNHETYGYLYGRDPEWVVNVPGYKAAFPQTQNISNTFGATNFSWPSSTDDILKGLSYSFDYGDEGNNARFVIVDVEATKFSISEVDKDSAAQQYVPQYGEAWYYLGWVVYKATADVPGGSIPEGAYFRISSTGSPSTNFYGFEKDYPFETYLAKVKYDIAGTEIWPGMQQEWISAQLDKNTRGTEHAFVLSHRGLMGTNHADGFFGSSPASKTPTQNVFYANLAENGVRYMLSGHDHLHNRAIVKSPDGLNEVQQIIHMAGSTKFYGPNSLDSFSNTKQRETQIAQDLYNVGYYIYTIDGPRVNVDYYADATGNFEGGSNGELYPDGTGSLIMPDLDFIKKESFGYSNNGKQFVIPQGASYTVIEDTFGATKAKIIAGTNNSTTTDETPYKVDDNSTPDDPSDDIVVSAPRALTKVVNTGWVADPDDQTTPHRKHFWNRYWKKSPWNRFWHKWYKNVVKNDLKSDIFSIWGMSEIGEADKTDQYVLSMKFDFNLMTLLGNGNIGIATYVDGKWKNAVNENFGGKKRFVLGPYNSKYGLGTYGIDPKTKTAWAVLNYNADFAVAGGINTVQFKK
;
A
#
# COMPACT_ATOMS: atom_id res chain seq x y z
N MET A 1 53.69 45.04 -41.09
CA MET A 1 54.42 45.73 -40.01
C MET A 1 53.51 45.78 -38.78
N SER A 2 54.07 45.42 -37.60
CA SER A 2 53.77 45.90 -36.22
C SER A 2 52.31 46.09 -35.74
N LYS A 3 51.84 45.48 -34.63
CA LYS A 3 52.16 45.76 -33.20
C LYS A 3 51.94 47.26 -32.82
N GLN A 4 51.38 47.71 -31.69
CA GLN A 4 50.94 47.15 -30.38
C GLN A 4 50.10 48.27 -29.66
N VAL A 5 49.33 48.16 -28.56
CA VAL A 5 48.97 47.09 -27.58
C VAL A 5 47.59 47.43 -26.92
N PHE A 6 47.13 46.63 -25.93
CA PHE A 6 45.94 46.82 -25.07
C PHE A 6 45.97 48.05 -24.12
N ASN A 7 44.79 48.57 -23.72
CA ASN A 7 44.45 48.69 -22.29
C ASN A 7 42.92 48.70 -22.03
N ASN A 8 42.51 48.56 -20.76
CA ASN A 8 41.26 47.91 -20.35
C ASN A 8 40.24 48.83 -19.62
N ASN A 9 38.98 48.36 -19.55
CA ASN A 9 37.95 48.57 -18.49
C ASN A 9 36.62 49.32 -18.78
N ASN A 10 35.55 48.69 -18.25
CA ASN A 10 34.26 49.22 -17.78
C ASN A 10 33.18 49.76 -18.76
N LYS A 11 32.64 48.85 -19.61
CA LYS A 11 31.20 48.88 -20.02
C LYS A 11 30.51 47.50 -19.96
N TRP A 12 30.92 46.64 -19.02
CA TRP A 12 30.45 45.25 -18.88
C TRP A 12 29.13 45.04 -18.09
N GLY A 13 28.45 46.10 -17.64
CA GLY A 13 27.38 45.97 -16.63
C GLY A 13 25.94 45.71 -17.12
N ILE A 14 25.62 45.93 -18.40
CA ILE A 14 24.20 46.00 -18.85
C ILE A 14 23.92 45.13 -20.09
N ALA A 15 24.80 45.11 -21.11
CA ALA A 15 24.56 44.30 -22.31
C ALA A 15 24.67 42.78 -22.07
N LEU A 16 25.45 42.35 -21.06
CA LEU A 16 25.49 40.94 -20.66
C LEU A 16 24.23 40.49 -19.89
N LYS A 17 23.41 41.42 -19.38
CA LYS A 17 22.09 41.08 -18.81
C LYS A 17 21.12 40.56 -19.88
N SER A 18 21.30 40.97 -21.13
CA SER A 18 20.58 40.39 -22.27
C SER A 18 21.06 38.96 -22.60
N ALA A 19 22.34 38.66 -22.34
CA ALA A 19 22.84 37.28 -22.41
C ALA A 19 22.34 36.44 -21.22
N LEU A 20 22.14 37.03 -20.04
CA LEU A 20 21.61 36.34 -18.85
C LEU A 20 20.12 35.94 -18.97
N ILE A 21 19.35 36.64 -19.81
CA ILE A 21 17.93 36.33 -20.07
C ILE A 21 17.77 35.30 -21.22
N GLY A 22 18.72 35.28 -22.18
CA GLY A 22 18.82 34.22 -23.19
C GLY A 22 19.54 32.96 -22.68
N LEU A 23 20.35 33.09 -21.61
CA LEU A 23 20.90 32.00 -20.83
C LEU A 23 19.83 31.48 -19.86
N ILE A 24 18.79 30.87 -20.43
CA ILE A 24 18.16 29.66 -19.87
C ILE A 24 17.69 29.89 -18.41
N PHE A 25 16.54 30.50 -18.14
CA PHE A 25 15.22 30.04 -18.61
C PHE A 25 15.21 28.52 -18.87
N SER A 26 15.20 27.76 -17.77
CA SER A 26 15.04 26.31 -17.70
C SER A 26 16.18 25.47 -18.34
N LEU A 27 17.22 24.99 -17.63
CA LEU A 27 17.37 24.80 -16.17
C LEU A 27 16.08 24.30 -15.51
N VAL A 28 15.35 23.47 -16.28
CA VAL A 28 14.31 22.59 -15.76
C VAL A 28 15.00 21.81 -14.66
N PHE A 29 14.42 21.94 -13.46
CA PHE A 29 14.76 21.29 -12.21
C PHE A 29 15.83 20.20 -12.28
N THR A 30 16.88 20.41 -11.50
CA THR A 30 17.67 19.33 -10.92
C THR A 30 16.82 18.54 -9.93
N SER A 31 15.87 17.77 -10.46
CA SER A 31 15.18 16.66 -9.80
C SER A 31 15.20 15.44 -10.73
N VAL A 32 16.41 15.09 -11.20
CA VAL A 32 16.67 13.70 -11.60
C VAL A 32 16.96 12.91 -10.33
N SER A 33 15.93 12.77 -9.49
CA SER A 33 15.79 11.62 -8.61
C SER A 33 15.81 10.41 -9.54
N PHE A 34 16.97 9.77 -9.63
CA PHE A 34 17.13 8.59 -10.46
C PHE A 34 16.23 7.52 -9.88
N ALA A 35 15.12 7.21 -10.56
CA ALA A 35 14.33 6.02 -10.30
C ALA A 35 15.29 4.83 -10.16
N ALA A 36 15.33 4.24 -8.96
CA ALA A 36 16.23 3.15 -8.57
C ALA A 36 15.78 1.82 -9.21
N GLY A 37 15.72 1.83 -10.53
CA GLY A 37 14.93 0.90 -11.33
C GLY A 37 14.81 1.38 -12.78
N GLY A 38 15.87 1.94 -13.36
CA GLY A 38 15.89 2.29 -14.78
C GLY A 38 15.45 1.09 -15.63
N GLY A 39 14.42 1.31 -16.46
CA GLY A 39 13.53 0.28 -17.00
C GLY A 39 14.24 -1.01 -17.41
N ARG A 40 13.91 -2.10 -16.70
CA ARG A 40 14.50 -3.42 -16.96
C ARG A 40 13.71 -4.19 -18.03
N TYR A 41 12.50 -3.72 -18.37
CA TYR A 41 11.62 -4.22 -19.44
C TYR A 41 11.70 -3.35 -20.71
N GLU A 42 11.02 -3.74 -21.80
CA GLU A 42 10.83 -2.90 -23.02
C GLU A 42 9.89 -1.67 -22.81
N VAL A 43 9.41 -1.45 -21.58
CA VAL A 43 8.49 -0.37 -21.18
C VAL A 43 9.10 0.39 -20.00
N ASP A 44 8.83 1.69 -19.91
CA ASP A 44 9.30 2.51 -18.79
C ASP A 44 8.45 2.22 -17.53
N PRO A 45 9.05 1.89 -16.39
CA PRO A 45 8.31 1.66 -15.14
C PRO A 45 7.73 2.97 -14.61
N TRP A 46 6.64 2.86 -13.86
CA TRP A 46 5.97 4.00 -13.23
C TRP A 46 5.56 3.65 -11.80
N SER A 47 5.34 4.67 -10.98
CA SER A 47 5.02 4.50 -9.57
C SER A 47 3.76 5.28 -9.16
N PHE A 48 3.13 4.84 -8.08
CA PHE A 48 2.09 5.57 -7.36
C PHE A 48 2.39 5.60 -5.86
N GLY A 49 2.00 6.69 -5.21
CA GLY A 49 2.10 6.85 -3.76
C GLY A 49 0.87 6.31 -3.04
N VAL A 50 1.05 5.84 -1.81
CA VAL A 50 -0.07 5.56 -0.89
C VAL A 50 0.27 6.11 0.49
N MET A 51 -0.70 6.83 1.07
CA MET A 51 -0.70 7.31 2.46
C MET A 51 -2.08 7.05 3.07
N ALA A 52 -2.18 6.99 4.39
CA ALA A 52 -3.43 6.72 5.09
C ALA A 52 -3.62 7.71 6.25
N ASP A 53 -4.85 7.81 6.78
CA ASP A 53 -5.15 8.39 8.09
C ASP A 53 -4.48 9.77 8.33
N THR A 54 -5.09 10.84 7.80
CA THR A 54 -4.60 12.24 7.95
C THR A 54 -5.46 13.08 8.88
N GLN A 55 -6.22 12.47 9.79
CA GLN A 55 -7.00 13.18 10.79
C GLN A 55 -6.11 13.92 11.80
N TRP A 56 -6.52 15.11 12.24
CA TRP A 56 -5.90 15.84 13.37
C TRP A 56 -6.91 15.86 14.52
N THR A 57 -6.62 15.12 15.58
CA THR A 57 -7.64 14.66 16.54
C THR A 57 -7.87 15.57 17.75
N VAL A 58 -7.20 16.72 17.79
CA VAL A 58 -7.22 17.69 18.90
C VAL A 58 -7.72 19.06 18.43
N ASP A 59 -8.18 19.91 19.37
CA ASP A 59 -8.65 21.28 19.05
C ASP A 59 -7.51 22.30 18.97
N GLU A 60 -6.40 21.99 19.63
CA GLU A 60 -5.17 22.77 19.63
C GLU A 60 -4.39 22.56 18.31
N ASP A 61 -4.10 23.66 17.62
CA ASP A 61 -3.18 23.70 16.46
C ASP A 61 -2.23 24.90 16.67
N PRO A 62 -1.13 24.73 17.43
CA PRO A 62 -0.26 25.83 17.85
C PRO A 62 0.39 26.59 16.69
N GLU A 63 0.59 25.92 15.56
CA GLU A 63 1.22 26.47 14.35
C GLU A 63 0.19 27.00 13.33
N GLY A 64 -1.10 26.70 13.50
CA GLY A 64 -2.16 27.05 12.56
C GLY A 64 -2.05 26.31 11.22
N ALA A 65 -1.39 25.15 11.22
CA ALA A 65 -1.01 24.40 10.02
C ALA A 65 -1.89 23.15 9.78
N ASN A 66 -2.85 22.88 10.67
CA ASN A 66 -3.70 21.68 10.66
C ASN A 66 -5.20 22.05 10.65
N PRO A 67 -5.66 22.79 9.61
CA PRO A 67 -7.00 23.35 9.56
C PRO A 67 -8.07 22.25 9.47
N GLU A 68 -9.23 22.53 10.07
CA GLU A 68 -10.44 21.70 9.95
C GLU A 68 -10.22 20.22 10.33
N TYR A 69 -9.35 19.99 11.32
CA TYR A 69 -9.02 18.67 11.86
C TYR A 69 -8.37 17.74 10.83
N VAL A 70 -7.60 18.32 9.90
CA VAL A 70 -6.71 17.62 8.96
C VAL A 70 -5.26 17.87 9.40
N SER A 71 -4.45 16.81 9.49
CA SER A 71 -3.00 16.86 9.75
C SER A 71 -2.25 17.35 8.50
N ALA A 72 -2.57 18.55 8.02
CA ALA A 72 -2.18 19.03 6.71
C ALA A 72 -0.68 19.33 6.60
N ALA A 73 0.00 19.71 7.69
CA ALA A 73 1.45 19.86 7.73
C ALA A 73 2.16 18.52 7.44
N LEU A 74 1.77 17.47 8.17
CA LEU A 74 2.32 16.12 8.02
C LEU A 74 1.96 15.50 6.66
N ALA A 75 0.74 15.73 6.18
CA ALA A 75 0.33 15.33 4.84
C ALA A 75 1.19 16.01 3.76
N SER A 76 1.49 17.31 3.89
CA SER A 76 2.32 18.05 2.93
C SER A 76 3.76 17.52 2.90
N ALA A 77 4.35 17.18 4.05
CA ALA A 77 5.69 16.60 4.12
C ALA A 77 5.77 15.22 3.42
N ILE A 78 4.71 14.42 3.50
CA ILE A 78 4.59 13.15 2.75
C ILE A 78 4.35 13.39 1.26
N GLU A 79 3.63 14.45 0.89
CA GLU A 79 3.38 14.81 -0.51
C GLU A 79 4.62 15.35 -1.23
N ASP A 80 5.49 16.08 -0.54
CA ASP A 80 6.80 16.50 -1.07
C ASP A 80 7.65 15.27 -1.46
N GLU A 81 7.67 14.22 -0.64
CA GLU A 81 8.34 12.94 -0.94
C GLU A 81 7.75 12.26 -2.19
N PHE A 82 6.43 12.31 -2.39
CA PHE A 82 5.78 11.79 -3.60
C PHE A 82 6.13 12.60 -4.86
N ILE A 83 6.26 13.93 -4.73
CA ILE A 83 6.70 14.84 -5.81
C ILE A 83 8.16 14.55 -6.19
N ASP A 84 9.06 14.45 -5.20
CA ASP A 84 10.49 14.20 -5.42
C ASP A 84 10.78 12.79 -5.96
N ASN A 85 9.92 11.81 -5.67
CA ASN A 85 9.97 10.49 -6.30
C ASN A 85 9.22 10.40 -7.64
N GLY A 86 8.56 11.48 -8.08
CA GLY A 86 7.93 11.58 -9.40
C GLY A 86 6.80 10.58 -9.65
N VAL A 87 6.03 10.23 -8.60
CA VAL A 87 4.89 9.31 -8.71
C VAL A 87 3.82 9.88 -9.65
N LYS A 88 2.94 9.03 -10.17
CA LYS A 88 1.91 9.43 -11.15
C LYS A 88 0.59 9.85 -10.51
N PHE A 89 0.29 9.25 -9.38
CA PHE A 89 -0.80 9.66 -8.50
C PHE A 89 -0.52 9.15 -7.09
N VAL A 90 -1.25 9.70 -6.13
CA VAL A 90 -1.28 9.29 -4.73
C VAL A 90 -2.68 8.76 -4.41
N ILE A 91 -2.77 7.72 -3.58
CA ILE A 91 -4.02 7.27 -2.97
C ILE A 91 -3.99 7.61 -1.47
N GLN A 92 -5.04 8.28 -0.99
CA GLN A 92 -5.27 8.56 0.44
C GLN A 92 -6.29 7.55 0.99
N VAL A 93 -5.88 6.72 1.94
CA VAL A 93 -6.65 5.56 2.43
C VAL A 93 -7.52 5.93 3.64
N GLY A 94 -8.48 6.83 3.40
CA GLY A 94 -9.50 7.21 4.39
C GLY A 94 -8.99 8.12 5.51
N ASP A 95 -9.90 8.33 6.47
CA ASP A 95 -9.82 9.24 7.63
C ASP A 95 -9.06 10.51 7.31
N ILE A 96 -9.68 11.31 6.45
CA ILE A 96 -9.10 12.53 5.89
C ILE A 96 -9.05 13.65 6.94
N THR A 97 -10.08 13.74 7.77
CA THR A 97 -10.26 14.71 8.87
C THR A 97 -10.91 14.02 10.06
N ASP A 98 -10.60 14.41 11.30
CA ASP A 98 -11.20 13.79 12.49
C ASP A 98 -12.72 14.02 12.59
N ARG A 99 -13.20 15.18 12.11
CA ARG A 99 -14.55 15.68 12.41
C ARG A 99 -15.46 15.84 11.19
N ALA A 100 -15.02 15.38 10.02
CA ALA A 100 -15.72 15.49 8.73
C ALA A 100 -16.19 16.92 8.37
N GLY A 101 -17.16 16.96 7.46
CA GLY A 101 -17.77 18.17 6.91
C GLY A 101 -17.02 18.71 5.70
N ASP A 102 -17.76 19.47 4.87
CA ASP A 102 -17.27 20.08 3.63
C ASP A 102 -15.97 20.88 3.83
N ALA A 103 -15.83 21.56 4.96
CA ALA A 103 -14.64 22.35 5.29
C ALA A 103 -13.38 21.48 5.48
N GLY A 104 -13.49 20.31 6.13
CA GLY A 104 -12.38 19.36 6.28
C GLY A 104 -12.00 18.70 4.96
N MET A 105 -12.99 18.38 4.11
CA MET A 105 -12.75 17.88 2.75
C MET A 105 -12.01 18.93 1.90
N ALA A 106 -12.47 20.19 1.94
CA ALA A 106 -11.84 21.30 1.24
C ALA A 106 -10.43 21.60 1.77
N ALA A 107 -10.20 21.50 3.09
CA ALA A 107 -8.89 21.66 3.70
C ALA A 107 -7.89 20.61 3.19
N ARG A 108 -8.26 19.32 3.17
CA ARG A 108 -7.40 18.26 2.61
C ARG A 108 -7.18 18.43 1.10
N ALA A 109 -8.21 18.80 0.35
CA ALA A 109 -8.09 19.04 -1.10
C ALA A 109 -7.18 20.23 -1.41
N ALA A 110 -7.19 21.28 -0.56
CA ALA A 110 -6.26 22.40 -0.65
C ALA A 110 -4.83 21.99 -0.28
N ALA A 111 -4.65 21.13 0.73
CA ALA A 111 -3.35 20.55 1.06
C ALA A 111 -2.77 19.74 -0.11
N ALA A 112 -3.61 18.99 -0.83
CA ALA A 112 -3.23 18.21 -2.02
C ALA A 112 -2.92 19.03 -3.29
N GLN A 113 -3.05 20.37 -3.26
CA GLN A 113 -2.84 21.21 -4.45
C GLN A 113 -1.43 21.13 -5.06
N PRO A 114 -0.32 21.02 -4.29
CA PRO A 114 1.03 20.85 -4.85
C PRO A 114 1.18 19.60 -5.72
N LEU A 115 0.48 18.50 -5.40
CA LEU A 115 0.44 17.30 -6.25
C LEU A 115 -0.13 17.63 -7.63
N PHE A 116 -1.28 18.33 -7.67
CA PHE A 116 -1.92 18.73 -8.93
C PHE A 116 -1.03 19.68 -9.75
N ASP A 117 -0.35 20.62 -9.08
CA ASP A 117 0.59 21.55 -9.72
C ASP A 117 1.83 20.83 -10.29
N ALA A 118 2.27 19.74 -9.65
CA ALA A 118 3.31 18.82 -10.13
C ALA A 118 2.82 17.85 -11.24
N GLY A 119 1.53 17.82 -11.54
CA GLY A 119 0.94 16.91 -12.54
C GLY A 119 0.63 15.50 -12.02
N ILE A 120 0.48 15.36 -10.69
CA ILE A 120 0.26 14.11 -9.97
C ILE A 120 -1.22 14.04 -9.55
N GLY A 121 -1.88 12.90 -9.80
CA GLY A 121 -3.26 12.67 -9.35
C GLY A 121 -3.38 12.43 -7.84
N PHE A 122 -4.55 12.68 -7.27
CA PHE A 122 -4.84 12.41 -5.86
C PHE A 122 -6.19 11.71 -5.74
N PHE A 123 -6.20 10.43 -5.34
CA PHE A 123 -7.38 9.57 -5.35
C PHE A 123 -7.71 9.10 -3.93
N PRO A 124 -8.46 9.88 -3.14
CA PRO A 124 -8.86 9.47 -1.81
C PRO A 124 -9.96 8.41 -1.83
N LEU A 125 -10.16 7.78 -0.68
CA LEU A 125 -11.42 7.14 -0.29
C LEU A 125 -11.87 7.67 1.08
N ARG A 126 -13.10 7.38 1.51
CA ARG A 126 -13.60 7.73 2.85
C ARG A 126 -13.13 6.71 3.88
N GLY A 127 -12.81 7.20 5.08
CA GLY A 127 -12.77 6.39 6.29
C GLY A 127 -13.97 6.67 7.19
N ASN A 128 -13.96 6.10 8.40
CA ASN A 128 -15.10 6.24 9.29
C ASN A 128 -15.26 7.63 9.88
N HIS A 129 -14.17 8.39 10.05
CA HIS A 129 -14.26 9.77 10.53
C HIS A 129 -15.05 10.65 9.56
N GLU A 130 -15.02 10.39 8.24
CA GLU A 130 -15.91 11.08 7.28
C GLU A 130 -17.42 10.87 7.56
N THR A 131 -17.82 9.83 8.31
CA THR A 131 -19.22 9.62 8.70
C THR A 131 -19.61 10.31 10.00
N TYR A 132 -18.64 10.83 10.76
CA TYR A 132 -18.86 11.34 12.12
C TYR A 132 -19.25 12.81 12.18
N GLY A 133 -19.39 13.50 11.04
CA GLY A 133 -19.70 14.94 10.98
C GLY A 133 -20.93 15.37 11.78
N TYR A 134 -21.94 14.51 11.92
CA TYR A 134 -23.11 14.80 12.74
C TYR A 134 -22.79 14.94 14.24
N LEU A 135 -21.82 14.17 14.78
CA LEU A 135 -21.38 14.25 16.18
C LEU A 135 -20.82 15.63 16.53
N TYR A 136 -20.23 16.29 15.55
CA TYR A 136 -19.59 17.60 15.67
C TYR A 136 -20.43 18.75 15.09
N GLY A 137 -21.67 18.49 14.68
CA GLY A 137 -22.56 19.47 14.05
C GLY A 137 -22.11 19.94 12.65
N ARG A 138 -21.17 19.21 12.03
CA ARG A 138 -20.53 19.51 10.73
C ARG A 138 -21.23 18.86 9.54
N ASP A 139 -22.08 17.88 9.78
CA ASP A 139 -23.01 17.30 8.80
C ASP A 139 -24.45 17.35 9.34
N PRO A 140 -25.11 18.53 9.29
CA PRO A 140 -26.46 18.72 9.83
C PRO A 140 -27.55 18.12 8.94
N GLU A 141 -27.22 17.73 7.71
CA GLU A 141 -28.13 17.05 6.77
C GLU A 141 -28.02 15.51 6.85
N TRP A 142 -27.08 15.01 7.66
CA TRP A 142 -26.84 13.59 7.94
C TRP A 142 -26.44 12.77 6.71
N VAL A 143 -25.87 13.42 5.69
CA VAL A 143 -25.53 12.83 4.38
C VAL A 143 -24.20 12.06 4.39
N VAL A 144 -23.68 11.73 5.58
CA VAL A 144 -22.37 11.13 5.86
C VAL A 144 -21.23 11.78 5.05
N ASN A 145 -21.27 13.12 4.98
CA ASN A 145 -20.30 13.97 4.27
C ASN A 145 -20.18 13.69 2.74
N VAL A 146 -21.14 12.98 2.13
CA VAL A 146 -21.05 12.57 0.72
C VAL A 146 -21.00 13.73 -0.27
N PRO A 147 -21.82 14.80 -0.16
CA PRO A 147 -21.75 15.94 -1.08
C PRO A 147 -20.42 16.69 -0.99
N GLY A 148 -19.97 17.03 0.23
CA GLY A 148 -18.68 17.70 0.47
C GLY A 148 -17.51 16.90 -0.06
N TYR A 149 -17.49 15.59 0.17
CA TYR A 149 -16.48 14.68 -0.38
C TYR A 149 -16.44 14.71 -1.91
N LYS A 150 -17.60 14.55 -2.57
CA LYS A 150 -17.70 14.57 -4.04
C LYS A 150 -17.34 15.93 -4.65
N ALA A 151 -17.60 17.03 -3.94
CA ALA A 151 -17.24 18.37 -4.36
C ALA A 151 -15.73 18.65 -4.23
N ALA A 152 -15.10 18.18 -3.16
CA ALA A 152 -13.67 18.34 -2.91
C ALA A 152 -12.79 17.44 -3.81
N PHE A 153 -13.29 16.26 -4.20
CA PHE A 153 -12.53 15.26 -4.95
C PHE A 153 -13.19 14.88 -6.30
N PRO A 154 -13.39 15.83 -7.23
CA PRO A 154 -14.05 15.60 -8.53
C PRO A 154 -13.38 14.51 -9.40
N GLN A 155 -12.09 14.22 -9.18
CA GLN A 155 -11.32 13.20 -9.87
C GLN A 155 -11.82 11.77 -9.61
N THR A 156 -12.40 11.48 -8.44
CA THR A 156 -12.99 10.14 -8.15
C THR A 156 -14.22 9.86 -9.02
N GLN A 157 -14.82 10.91 -9.57
CA GLN A 157 -15.98 10.88 -10.46
C GLN A 157 -15.62 11.07 -11.95
N ASN A 158 -14.31 11.09 -12.29
CA ASN A 158 -13.80 11.37 -13.64
C ASN A 158 -14.21 12.75 -14.20
N ILE A 159 -14.26 13.79 -13.35
CA ILE A 159 -14.66 15.15 -13.75
C ILE A 159 -13.46 16.04 -14.10
N SER A 160 -12.41 16.02 -13.29
CA SER A 160 -11.16 16.79 -13.48
C SER A 160 -9.99 16.07 -12.77
N ASN A 161 -8.76 16.59 -12.86
CA ASN A 161 -7.61 16.15 -12.07
C ASN A 161 -7.31 14.63 -12.10
N THR A 162 -7.55 13.96 -13.23
CA THR A 162 -7.35 12.50 -13.38
C THR A 162 -5.95 12.10 -13.83
N PHE A 163 -5.14 13.03 -14.36
CA PHE A 163 -3.70 12.88 -14.69
C PHE A 163 -3.29 11.58 -15.43
N GLY A 164 -4.16 11.09 -16.31
CA GLY A 164 -3.90 9.89 -17.13
C GLY A 164 -4.57 8.62 -16.61
N ALA A 165 -5.25 8.65 -15.47
CA ALA A 165 -6.21 7.61 -15.11
C ALA A 165 -7.35 7.54 -16.13
N THR A 166 -7.79 6.32 -16.45
CA THR A 166 -8.81 6.06 -17.47
C THR A 166 -9.78 4.96 -17.02
N ASN A 167 -10.78 4.65 -17.86
CA ASN A 167 -11.70 3.54 -17.66
C ASN A 167 -12.43 3.54 -16.30
N PHE A 168 -12.91 4.72 -15.89
CA PHE A 168 -13.59 4.88 -14.61
C PHE A 168 -14.92 4.12 -14.57
N SER A 169 -15.16 3.39 -13.47
CA SER A 169 -16.40 2.67 -13.19
C SER A 169 -16.78 2.81 -11.71
N TRP A 170 -18.04 2.55 -11.38
CA TRP A 170 -18.60 2.58 -10.03
C TRP A 170 -19.76 1.58 -9.93
N PRO A 171 -20.17 1.12 -8.72
CA PRO A 171 -21.33 0.26 -8.57
C PRO A 171 -22.59 0.96 -9.08
N SER A 172 -23.32 0.31 -10.00
CA SER A 172 -24.61 0.80 -10.47
C SER A 172 -25.69 0.60 -9.40
N SER A 173 -25.96 1.66 -8.65
CA SER A 173 -27.10 1.76 -7.73
C SER A 173 -28.19 2.64 -8.36
N THR A 174 -29.45 2.48 -7.92
CA THR A 174 -30.58 3.27 -8.43
C THR A 174 -30.46 4.78 -8.23
N ASP A 175 -29.57 5.22 -7.32
CA ASP A 175 -29.40 6.61 -6.92
C ASP A 175 -28.00 7.20 -7.25
N ASP A 176 -27.14 6.47 -7.98
CA ASP A 176 -25.73 6.86 -8.27
C ASP A 176 -24.90 7.22 -7.00
N ILE A 177 -25.35 6.75 -5.82
CA ILE A 177 -24.87 7.19 -4.50
C ILE A 177 -23.37 6.91 -4.30
N LEU A 178 -22.91 5.73 -4.74
CA LEU A 178 -21.52 5.30 -4.62
C LEU A 178 -20.58 5.87 -5.68
N LYS A 179 -21.09 6.58 -6.68
CA LYS A 179 -20.25 7.18 -7.73
C LYS A 179 -19.25 8.17 -7.14
N GLY A 180 -17.96 7.88 -7.28
CA GLY A 180 -16.87 8.65 -6.67
C GLY A 180 -16.63 8.41 -5.18
N LEU A 181 -17.31 7.41 -4.59
CA LEU A 181 -17.04 6.89 -3.25
C LEU A 181 -16.42 5.49 -3.37
N SER A 182 -17.16 4.57 -4.00
CA SER A 182 -16.64 3.32 -4.55
C SER A 182 -16.46 3.49 -6.04
N TYR A 183 -15.23 3.35 -6.51
CA TYR A 183 -14.87 3.59 -7.89
C TYR A 183 -13.67 2.75 -8.30
N SER A 184 -13.51 2.53 -9.59
CA SER A 184 -12.30 1.94 -10.16
C SER A 184 -11.76 2.82 -11.27
N PHE A 185 -10.47 2.68 -11.54
CA PHE A 185 -9.81 3.26 -12.70
C PHE A 185 -8.61 2.40 -13.11
N ASP A 186 -8.17 2.56 -14.36
CA ASP A 186 -6.96 1.96 -14.90
C ASP A 186 -5.87 3.02 -15.10
N TYR A 187 -4.62 2.66 -14.82
CA TYR A 187 -3.44 3.48 -15.11
C TYR A 187 -2.33 2.65 -15.77
N GLY A 188 -1.58 3.28 -16.68
CA GLY A 188 -0.45 2.69 -17.39
C GLY A 188 -0.80 2.12 -18.78
N ASP A 189 0.24 1.79 -19.54
CA ASP A 189 0.12 1.23 -20.91
C ASP A 189 -0.14 -0.29 -20.91
N GLU A 190 -0.65 -0.84 -22.01
CA GLU A 190 -0.92 -2.28 -22.19
C GLU A 190 0.31 -3.14 -21.83
N GLY A 191 0.16 -4.06 -20.86
CA GLY A 191 1.24 -4.92 -20.36
C GLY A 191 2.14 -4.27 -19.30
N ASN A 192 1.86 -3.02 -18.93
CA ASN A 192 2.49 -2.26 -17.84
C ASN A 192 1.43 -1.42 -17.10
N ASN A 193 0.25 -1.99 -16.89
CA ASN A 193 -0.92 -1.30 -16.37
C ASN A 193 -1.54 -2.02 -15.15
N ALA A 194 -2.23 -1.24 -14.35
CA ALA A 194 -2.91 -1.71 -13.15
C ALA A 194 -4.34 -1.15 -13.08
N ARG A 195 -5.27 -1.96 -12.58
CA ARG A 195 -6.59 -1.53 -12.15
C ARG A 195 -6.59 -1.28 -10.65
N PHE A 196 -7.23 -0.20 -10.23
CA PHE A 196 -7.48 0.12 -8.83
C PHE A 196 -8.98 -0.04 -8.59
N VAL A 197 -9.37 -0.84 -7.59
CA VAL A 197 -10.77 -1.02 -7.18
C VAL A 197 -10.89 -0.51 -5.76
N ILE A 198 -11.44 0.69 -5.62
CA ILE A 198 -11.60 1.41 -4.37
C ILE A 198 -13.04 1.18 -3.89
N VAL A 199 -13.18 0.69 -2.66
CA VAL A 199 -14.44 0.25 -2.08
C VAL A 199 -14.71 1.06 -0.81
N ASP A 200 -15.73 1.91 -0.85
CA ASP A 200 -16.29 2.56 0.33
C ASP A 200 -17.17 1.57 1.09
N VAL A 201 -16.93 1.44 2.39
CA VAL A 201 -17.69 0.59 3.33
C VAL A 201 -18.42 1.39 4.41
N GLU A 202 -18.35 2.72 4.31
CA GLU A 202 -18.85 3.70 5.28
C GLU A 202 -20.11 4.41 4.78
N ALA A 203 -20.62 4.07 3.61
CA ALA A 203 -21.87 4.60 3.07
C ALA A 203 -23.05 3.76 3.59
N THR A 204 -24.15 4.37 4.00
CA THR A 204 -25.41 3.64 4.15
C THR A 204 -26.62 4.56 3.98
N LYS A 205 -27.52 4.17 3.07
CA LYS A 205 -28.85 4.74 2.90
C LYS A 205 -29.86 3.76 3.49
N PHE A 206 -31.11 4.17 3.70
CA PHE A 206 -32.19 3.23 3.99
C PHE A 206 -33.51 3.57 3.29
N SER A 207 -34.27 2.51 3.07
CA SER A 207 -35.70 2.53 2.77
C SER A 207 -36.49 2.23 4.05
N ILE A 208 -37.76 2.62 4.07
CA ILE A 208 -38.67 2.27 5.16
C ILE A 208 -39.69 1.31 4.59
N SER A 209 -39.72 0.06 5.06
CA SER A 209 -40.88 -0.80 4.87
C SER A 209 -41.59 -1.00 6.22
N GLU A 210 -42.81 -0.47 6.25
CA GLU A 210 -43.84 -0.57 7.31
C GLU A 210 -43.44 -0.26 8.75
N VAL A 211 -43.79 0.95 9.23
CA VAL A 211 -43.98 1.18 10.67
C VAL A 211 -45.22 0.39 11.13
N ASP A 212 -44.98 -0.78 11.70
CA ASP A 212 -46.01 -1.51 12.44
C ASP A 212 -46.46 -0.63 13.63
N LYS A 213 -47.68 -0.10 13.54
CA LYS A 213 -48.29 0.68 14.62
C LYS A 213 -48.76 -0.25 15.73
N ASP A 214 -47.80 -0.80 16.50
CA ASP A 214 -48.15 -1.54 17.71
C ASP A 214 -48.83 -0.60 18.70
N SER A 215 -50.15 -0.79 18.83
CA SER A 215 -51.01 -0.02 19.71
C SER A 215 -50.75 -0.26 21.21
N ALA A 216 -49.86 -1.19 21.57
CA ALA A 216 -49.36 -1.39 22.92
C ALA A 216 -48.17 -0.48 23.30
N ALA A 217 -47.57 0.25 22.35
CA ALA A 217 -46.46 1.17 22.63
C ALA A 217 -46.95 2.46 23.35
N GLN A 218 -46.99 2.45 24.68
CA GLN A 218 -47.29 3.66 25.47
C GLN A 218 -46.27 4.77 25.19
N GLN A 219 -46.79 5.96 24.83
CA GLN A 219 -45.99 7.18 24.74
C GLN A 219 -45.46 7.57 26.12
N TYR A 220 -44.14 7.65 26.26
CA TYR A 220 -43.51 8.31 27.40
C TYR A 220 -43.31 9.80 27.08
N VAL A 221 -43.69 10.67 28.00
CA VAL A 221 -43.56 12.13 27.86
C VAL A 221 -42.67 12.65 28.99
N PRO A 222 -41.46 13.18 28.70
CA PRO A 222 -40.58 13.73 29.73
C PRO A 222 -41.18 14.97 30.41
N GLN A 223 -40.87 15.18 31.69
CA GLN A 223 -41.50 16.21 32.54
C GLN A 223 -41.04 17.66 32.26
N TYR A 224 -40.22 17.91 31.23
CA TYR A 224 -39.55 19.19 30.99
C TYR A 224 -39.75 19.75 29.57
N GLY A 225 -40.97 20.22 29.27
CA GLY A 225 -41.23 21.33 28.34
C GLY A 225 -41.07 21.10 26.83
N GLU A 226 -40.08 20.31 26.39
CA GLU A 226 -39.81 20.00 24.99
C GLU A 226 -39.76 18.48 24.79
N ALA A 227 -40.53 17.98 23.82
CA ALA A 227 -40.68 16.54 23.58
C ALA A 227 -39.58 16.02 22.66
N TRP A 228 -38.50 15.53 23.26
CA TRP A 228 -37.43 14.78 22.58
C TRP A 228 -37.72 13.28 22.64
N TYR A 229 -37.65 12.59 21.49
CA TYR A 229 -37.77 11.13 21.40
C TYR A 229 -36.41 10.52 21.06
N TYR A 230 -35.95 9.59 21.89
CA TYR A 230 -34.63 8.97 21.75
C TYR A 230 -34.73 7.58 21.10
N LEU A 231 -34.36 7.50 19.83
CA LEU A 231 -33.86 6.29 19.16
C LEU A 231 -32.35 6.49 18.94
N GLY A 232 -31.54 5.44 19.10
CA GLY A 232 -30.08 5.51 19.20
C GLY A 232 -29.45 6.51 18.23
N TRP A 233 -29.05 7.67 18.76
CA TRP A 233 -28.47 8.86 18.09
C TRP A 233 -28.97 9.25 16.70
N VAL A 234 -30.20 8.87 16.35
CA VAL A 234 -30.99 9.53 15.30
C VAL A 234 -31.72 10.69 15.95
N VAL A 235 -31.06 11.84 16.03
CA VAL A 235 -31.64 13.06 16.62
C VAL A 235 -32.57 13.71 15.60
N TYR A 236 -33.87 13.45 15.73
CA TYR A 236 -34.86 14.31 15.12
C TYR A 236 -34.87 15.67 15.79
N LYS A 237 -34.78 16.74 14.99
CA LYS A 237 -35.42 17.99 15.38
C LYS A 237 -36.92 17.81 15.20
N ALA A 238 -37.67 17.78 16.30
CA ALA A 238 -39.10 17.99 16.24
C ALA A 238 -39.36 19.40 15.68
N THR A 239 -39.72 19.50 14.39
CA THR A 239 -40.42 20.68 13.91
C THR A 239 -41.75 20.73 14.66
N ALA A 240 -42.16 21.93 15.11
CA ALA A 240 -43.20 22.10 16.12
C ALA A 240 -44.61 21.59 15.72
N ASP A 241 -44.76 21.12 14.48
CA ASP A 241 -46.04 20.88 13.82
C ASP A 241 -46.36 19.38 13.61
N VAL A 242 -45.49 18.42 13.97
CA VAL A 242 -45.76 16.97 13.79
C VAL A 242 -45.42 16.11 15.02
N PRO A 243 -46.36 15.94 15.97
CA PRO A 243 -46.28 14.90 16.99
C PRO A 243 -46.40 13.51 16.34
N GLY A 244 -45.34 12.70 16.40
CA GLY A 244 -45.32 11.35 15.81
C GLY A 244 -44.89 11.28 14.34
N GLY A 245 -43.92 12.11 13.94
CA GLY A 245 -43.30 12.05 12.61
C GLY A 245 -42.70 10.67 12.31
N SER A 246 -42.92 10.20 11.08
CA SER A 246 -42.21 9.04 10.52
C SER A 246 -40.81 9.45 10.07
N ILE A 247 -39.88 8.49 9.97
CA ILE A 247 -38.64 8.75 9.23
C ILE A 247 -39.03 9.07 7.77
N PRO A 248 -38.37 10.01 7.07
CA PRO A 248 -38.54 10.16 5.63
C PRO A 248 -37.91 8.98 4.87
N GLU A 249 -38.61 8.46 3.86
CA GLU A 249 -38.05 7.46 2.94
C GLU A 249 -36.80 8.02 2.24
N GLY A 250 -35.69 7.28 2.26
CA GLY A 250 -34.45 7.67 1.59
C GLY A 250 -33.45 8.51 2.39
N ALA A 251 -33.64 8.67 3.70
CA ALA A 251 -32.63 9.24 4.59
C ALA A 251 -31.44 8.28 4.84
N TYR A 252 -30.47 8.72 5.65
CA TYR A 252 -29.19 8.07 5.91
C TYR A 252 -29.02 7.76 7.41
N PHE A 253 -28.40 6.64 7.77
CA PHE A 253 -27.94 6.36 9.14
C PHE A 253 -26.74 5.40 9.15
N ARG A 254 -25.98 5.38 10.26
CA ARG A 254 -24.89 4.43 10.46
C ARG A 254 -25.44 3.03 10.77
N ILE A 255 -25.23 2.10 9.84
CA ILE A 255 -25.25 0.65 10.13
C ILE A 255 -24.00 0.33 10.96
N SER A 256 -24.14 -0.34 12.12
CA SER A 256 -22.98 -0.99 12.73
C SER A 256 -22.56 -2.12 11.80
N SER A 257 -21.28 -2.40 11.78
CA SER A 257 -20.68 -3.23 10.77
C SER A 257 -21.17 -4.72 10.86
N THR A 258 -21.95 -5.11 11.88
CA THR A 258 -22.77 -6.35 11.84
C THR A 258 -23.78 -6.41 10.68
N GLY A 259 -24.20 -5.28 10.13
CA GLY A 259 -25.38 -5.15 9.25
C GLY A 259 -26.65 -4.72 9.99
N SER A 260 -26.61 -4.49 11.31
CA SER A 260 -27.72 -3.89 12.06
C SER A 260 -27.59 -2.37 12.09
N PRO A 261 -28.67 -1.60 12.30
CA PRO A 261 -28.55 -0.20 12.73
C PRO A 261 -27.64 -0.09 13.95
N SER A 262 -26.70 0.86 13.97
CA SER A 262 -25.69 0.89 15.04
C SER A 262 -26.35 1.13 16.39
N THR A 263 -26.14 0.22 17.33
CA THR A 263 -26.49 0.43 18.75
C THR A 263 -25.37 1.12 19.51
N ASN A 264 -24.12 0.94 19.07
CA ASN A 264 -22.96 1.64 19.61
C ASN A 264 -22.82 3.00 18.94
N PHE A 265 -23.08 4.03 19.73
CA PHE A 265 -22.67 5.41 19.49
C PHE A 265 -21.81 5.82 20.68
N TYR A 266 -20.56 6.20 20.39
CA TYR A 266 -19.54 6.50 21.40
C TYR A 266 -20.08 7.51 22.42
N GLY A 267 -19.97 7.18 23.72
CA GLY A 267 -20.20 8.10 24.84
C GLY A 267 -21.53 8.01 25.60
N PHE A 268 -22.50 7.18 25.21
CA PHE A 268 -23.86 7.21 25.82
C PHE A 268 -24.40 5.89 26.39
N GLU A 269 -23.56 4.86 26.46
CA GLU A 269 -23.92 3.50 26.91
C GLU A 269 -24.47 3.41 28.34
N LYS A 270 -24.22 4.43 29.16
CA LYS A 270 -24.54 4.43 30.59
C LYS A 270 -25.96 4.89 30.94
N ASP A 271 -26.59 5.69 30.09
CA ASP A 271 -27.76 6.50 30.48
C ASP A 271 -29.09 6.04 29.87
N TYR A 272 -29.10 5.23 28.80
CA TYR A 272 -30.34 4.83 28.10
C TYR A 272 -30.33 3.37 27.60
N PRO A 273 -31.32 2.53 27.99
CA PRO A 273 -31.45 1.16 27.50
C PRO A 273 -32.10 1.11 26.10
N PHE A 274 -31.29 1.38 25.06
CA PHE A 274 -31.77 1.51 23.68
C PHE A 274 -32.34 0.22 23.05
N GLU A 275 -31.95 -0.96 23.53
CA GLU A 275 -32.41 -2.26 23.01
C GLU A 275 -33.95 -2.38 22.98
N THR A 276 -34.64 -1.80 23.97
CA THR A 276 -36.10 -1.95 24.13
C THR A 276 -36.91 -1.10 23.16
N TYR A 277 -36.28 -0.15 22.45
CA TYR A 277 -36.95 0.79 21.54
C TYR A 277 -36.78 0.38 20.07
N LEU A 278 -35.58 -0.07 19.68
CA LEU A 278 -35.31 -0.59 18.34
C LEU A 278 -36.13 -1.86 18.02
N ALA A 279 -36.45 -2.67 19.03
CA ALA A 279 -37.32 -3.85 18.89
C ALA A 279 -38.78 -3.53 18.48
N LYS A 280 -39.19 -2.26 18.41
CA LYS A 280 -40.58 -1.82 18.19
C LYS A 280 -40.82 -1.11 16.86
N VAL A 281 -39.80 -0.93 16.04
CA VAL A 281 -39.95 -0.37 14.70
C VAL A 281 -39.32 -1.32 13.69
N LYS A 282 -40.10 -1.74 12.69
CA LYS A 282 -39.55 -2.45 11.54
C LYS A 282 -38.86 -1.42 10.63
N TYR A 283 -37.62 -1.72 10.30
CA TYR A 283 -36.84 -1.00 9.29
C TYR A 283 -36.39 -2.02 8.26
N ASP A 284 -36.40 -1.62 6.99
CA ASP A 284 -36.05 -2.51 5.88
C ASP A 284 -34.84 -1.95 5.16
N ILE A 285 -33.71 -2.48 5.61
CA ILE A 285 -32.36 -2.20 5.12
C ILE A 285 -31.99 -3.14 3.96
N ALA A 286 -32.85 -4.12 3.62
CA ALA A 286 -32.58 -5.05 2.54
C ALA A 286 -32.53 -4.31 1.20
N GLY A 287 -31.33 -4.27 0.60
CA GLY A 287 -31.08 -3.49 -0.62
C GLY A 287 -30.57 -2.08 -0.39
N THR A 288 -30.26 -1.68 0.84
CA THR A 288 -29.66 -0.36 1.15
C THR A 288 -28.41 -0.40 2.04
N GLU A 289 -28.10 -1.55 2.65
CA GLU A 289 -26.83 -1.80 3.35
C GLU A 289 -25.62 -1.73 2.38
N ILE A 290 -24.93 -0.59 2.22
CA ILE A 290 -23.68 -0.60 1.44
C ILE A 290 -22.53 -1.15 2.29
N TRP A 291 -22.35 -2.46 2.22
CA TRP A 291 -21.15 -3.19 2.63
C TRP A 291 -20.58 -3.95 1.41
N PRO A 292 -19.36 -4.50 1.47
CA PRO A 292 -18.69 -5.09 0.30
C PRO A 292 -19.50 -6.14 -0.46
N GLY A 293 -20.34 -6.93 0.24
CA GLY A 293 -21.18 -7.94 -0.39
C GLY A 293 -22.19 -7.38 -1.38
N MET A 294 -22.78 -6.21 -1.11
CA MET A 294 -23.67 -5.55 -2.07
C MET A 294 -22.93 -4.89 -3.23
N GLN A 295 -21.61 -4.75 -3.12
CA GLN A 295 -20.74 -4.28 -4.21
C GLN A 295 -20.05 -5.44 -4.95
N GLN A 296 -20.23 -6.68 -4.48
CA GLN A 296 -19.46 -7.84 -4.94
C GLN A 296 -19.63 -8.12 -6.44
N GLU A 297 -20.81 -7.92 -7.03
CA GLU A 297 -21.00 -8.11 -8.48
C GLU A 297 -20.16 -7.11 -9.29
N TRP A 298 -20.16 -5.83 -8.89
CA TRP A 298 -19.32 -4.81 -9.50
C TRP A 298 -17.84 -5.08 -9.28
N ILE A 299 -17.41 -5.40 -8.04
CA ILE A 299 -16.02 -5.77 -7.71
C ILE A 299 -15.57 -6.93 -8.62
N SER A 300 -16.40 -7.97 -8.75
CA SER A 300 -16.09 -9.14 -9.58
C SER A 300 -15.94 -8.79 -11.05
N ALA A 301 -16.81 -7.91 -11.57
CA ALA A 301 -16.72 -7.41 -12.95
C ALA A 301 -15.51 -6.49 -13.19
N GLN A 302 -15.09 -5.73 -12.18
CA GLN A 302 -13.85 -4.94 -12.26
C GLN A 302 -12.61 -5.83 -12.23
N LEU A 303 -12.61 -6.89 -11.42
CA LEU A 303 -11.43 -7.73 -11.21
C LEU A 303 -11.24 -8.85 -12.23
N ASP A 304 -12.29 -9.27 -12.97
CA ASP A 304 -12.22 -10.36 -13.95
C ASP A 304 -11.01 -10.23 -14.89
N LYS A 305 -10.00 -11.07 -14.66
CA LYS A 305 -8.73 -11.05 -15.41
C LYS A 305 -8.90 -11.31 -16.91
N ASN A 306 -10.03 -11.89 -17.32
CA ASN A 306 -10.31 -12.20 -18.74
C ASN A 306 -10.85 -10.98 -19.50
N THR A 307 -11.41 -9.99 -18.79
CA THR A 307 -12.07 -8.82 -19.39
C THR A 307 -11.47 -7.48 -18.95
N ARG A 308 -10.78 -7.41 -17.80
CA ARG A 308 -10.26 -6.14 -17.26
C ARG A 308 -9.25 -5.41 -18.14
N GLY A 309 -8.43 -6.13 -18.91
CA GLY A 309 -7.42 -5.53 -19.80
C GLY A 309 -6.17 -4.97 -19.10
N THR A 310 -6.03 -5.15 -17.78
CA THR A 310 -4.87 -4.77 -16.98
C THR A 310 -4.07 -5.97 -16.48
N GLU A 311 -2.74 -5.83 -16.50
CA GLU A 311 -1.80 -6.82 -15.94
C GLU A 311 -2.06 -6.98 -14.43
N HIS A 312 -2.04 -5.88 -13.68
CA HIS A 312 -2.25 -5.87 -12.23
C HIS A 312 -3.67 -5.44 -11.82
N ALA A 313 -4.04 -5.79 -10.60
CA ALA A 313 -5.23 -5.28 -9.94
C ALA A 313 -4.97 -5.14 -8.42
N PHE A 314 -5.33 -3.98 -7.86
CA PHE A 314 -5.28 -3.66 -6.44
C PHE A 314 -6.70 -3.43 -5.92
N VAL A 315 -6.99 -3.88 -4.70
CA VAL A 315 -8.26 -3.59 -4.01
C VAL A 315 -7.97 -2.79 -2.75
N LEU A 316 -8.78 -1.76 -2.50
CA LEU A 316 -8.56 -0.81 -1.43
C LEU A 316 -9.86 -0.52 -0.68
N SER A 317 -9.76 -0.41 0.64
CA SER A 317 -10.80 0.09 1.55
C SER A 317 -10.11 0.65 2.78
N HIS A 318 -10.67 1.67 3.42
CA HIS A 318 -10.07 2.25 4.62
C HIS A 318 -9.95 1.18 5.72
N ARG A 319 -11.02 0.40 5.93
CA ARG A 319 -11.00 -0.76 6.82
C ARG A 319 -10.36 -1.97 6.16
N GLY A 320 -9.41 -2.59 6.87
CA GLY A 320 -8.80 -3.87 6.49
C GLY A 320 -9.75 -5.06 6.67
N LEU A 321 -9.35 -6.22 6.15
CA LEU A 321 -10.06 -7.50 6.31
C LEU A 321 -10.01 -8.00 7.77
N MET A 322 -8.92 -7.68 8.47
CA MET A 322 -8.69 -7.98 9.89
C MET A 322 -7.74 -6.93 10.46
N GLY A 323 -8.19 -6.12 11.41
CA GLY A 323 -7.33 -5.17 12.11
C GLY A 323 -6.39 -5.84 13.11
N THR A 324 -5.50 -5.03 13.68
CA THR A 324 -4.50 -5.33 14.71
C THR A 324 -4.84 -4.73 16.06
N ASN A 325 -5.44 -3.53 16.09
CA ASN A 325 -6.12 -2.94 17.22
C ASN A 325 -7.65 -3.11 17.05
N HIS A 326 -8.22 -2.65 15.94
CA HIS A 326 -9.67 -2.66 15.76
C HIS A 326 -10.19 -4.02 15.33
N ALA A 327 -11.24 -4.50 16.01
CA ALA A 327 -11.93 -5.72 15.64
C ALA A 327 -12.87 -5.51 14.43
N ASP A 328 -13.36 -4.29 14.21
CA ASP A 328 -14.11 -3.93 13.02
C ASP A 328 -13.21 -3.84 11.77
N GLY A 329 -13.83 -4.11 10.62
CA GLY A 329 -13.13 -4.34 9.37
C GLY A 329 -14.08 -4.31 8.17
N PHE A 330 -13.53 -4.57 6.99
CA PHE A 330 -14.20 -4.54 5.68
C PHE A 330 -15.57 -5.24 5.66
N PHE A 331 -15.70 -6.39 6.33
CA PHE A 331 -16.93 -7.19 6.35
C PHE A 331 -17.82 -7.00 7.56
N GLY A 332 -17.33 -6.35 8.63
CA GLY A 332 -18.19 -6.09 9.75
C GLY A 332 -17.53 -5.65 11.04
N SER A 333 -18.24 -5.79 12.17
CA SER A 333 -17.79 -5.36 13.50
C SER A 333 -16.82 -6.34 14.15
N SER A 334 -16.53 -7.43 13.45
CA SER A 334 -15.59 -8.46 13.81
C SER A 334 -15.09 -9.11 12.51
N PRO A 335 -13.84 -9.59 12.43
CA PRO A 335 -13.42 -10.52 11.39
C PRO A 335 -14.28 -11.80 11.30
N ALA A 336 -15.12 -12.12 12.30
CA ALA A 336 -16.10 -13.21 12.24
C ALA A 336 -17.41 -12.85 11.50
N SER A 337 -17.64 -11.57 11.15
CA SER A 337 -18.89 -11.13 10.50
C SER A 337 -19.01 -11.60 9.04
N LYS A 338 -20.23 -11.92 8.60
CA LYS A 338 -20.60 -12.18 7.20
C LYS A 338 -19.72 -13.23 6.48
N THR A 339 -19.33 -14.31 7.16
CA THR A 339 -18.37 -15.33 6.66
C THR A 339 -18.67 -15.92 5.26
N PRO A 340 -19.92 -16.19 4.83
CA PRO A 340 -20.15 -16.74 3.49
C PRO A 340 -19.73 -15.77 2.38
N THR A 341 -19.88 -14.46 2.61
CA THR A 341 -19.50 -13.43 1.65
C THR A 341 -18.00 -13.14 1.67
N GLN A 342 -17.33 -13.32 2.83
CA GLN A 342 -15.87 -13.34 2.86
C GLN A 342 -15.33 -14.41 1.90
N ASN A 343 -15.83 -15.65 1.98
CA ASN A 343 -15.35 -16.73 1.11
C ASN A 343 -15.49 -16.38 -0.38
N VAL A 344 -16.61 -15.78 -0.80
CA VAL A 344 -16.82 -15.32 -2.19
C VAL A 344 -15.83 -14.22 -2.59
N PHE A 345 -15.61 -13.22 -1.74
CA PHE A 345 -14.67 -12.13 -2.02
C PHE A 345 -13.22 -12.63 -2.13
N TYR A 346 -12.76 -13.43 -1.17
CA TYR A 346 -11.40 -13.96 -1.17
C TYR A 346 -11.15 -14.89 -2.38
N ALA A 347 -12.13 -15.72 -2.75
CA ALA A 347 -12.07 -16.49 -3.99
C ALA A 347 -11.96 -15.58 -5.21
N ASN A 348 -12.79 -14.52 -5.28
CA ASN A 348 -12.74 -13.56 -6.38
C ASN A 348 -11.40 -12.83 -6.48
N LEU A 349 -10.76 -12.47 -5.36
CA LEU A 349 -9.39 -11.91 -5.35
C LEU A 349 -8.36 -12.91 -5.89
N ALA A 350 -8.35 -14.13 -5.34
CA ALA A 350 -7.37 -15.16 -5.66
C ALA A 350 -7.48 -15.65 -7.11
N GLU A 351 -8.69 -15.93 -7.59
CA GLU A 351 -8.97 -16.35 -8.96
C GLU A 351 -8.53 -15.31 -9.99
N ASN A 352 -8.64 -14.02 -9.64
CA ASN A 352 -8.24 -12.90 -10.50
C ASN A 352 -6.79 -12.42 -10.28
N GLY A 353 -6.04 -13.07 -9.40
CA GLY A 353 -4.62 -12.75 -9.18
C GLY A 353 -4.38 -11.42 -8.47
N VAL A 354 -5.36 -10.88 -7.74
CA VAL A 354 -5.12 -9.78 -6.80
C VAL A 354 -4.18 -10.28 -5.72
N ARG A 355 -3.08 -9.56 -5.49
CA ARG A 355 -2.08 -9.95 -4.47
C ARG A 355 -2.21 -9.17 -3.18
N TYR A 356 -2.60 -7.90 -3.26
CA TYR A 356 -2.69 -7.00 -2.12
C TYR A 356 -4.08 -6.41 -1.94
N MET A 357 -4.55 -6.47 -0.69
CA MET A 357 -5.65 -5.64 -0.17
C MET A 357 -5.04 -4.51 0.66
N LEU A 358 -5.33 -3.26 0.30
CA LEU A 358 -4.71 -2.07 0.92
C LEU A 358 -5.71 -1.39 1.85
N SER A 359 -5.29 -1.07 3.08
CA SER A 359 -6.12 -0.42 4.09
C SER A 359 -5.33 0.51 5.03
N GLY A 360 -6.03 1.35 5.80
CA GLY A 360 -5.51 2.21 6.86
C GLY A 360 -6.16 1.83 8.20
N HIS A 361 -6.78 2.80 8.88
CA HIS A 361 -7.69 2.64 10.04
C HIS A 361 -7.02 2.26 11.37
N ASP A 362 -5.92 1.52 11.34
CA ASP A 362 -5.25 1.00 12.53
C ASP A 362 -4.02 1.82 12.97
N HIS A 363 -3.68 2.87 12.23
CA HIS A 363 -2.58 3.81 12.51
C HIS A 363 -1.22 3.13 12.79
N LEU A 364 -0.93 2.08 12.04
CA LEU A 364 0.31 1.31 12.12
C LEU A 364 0.59 0.61 10.79
N HIS A 365 1.84 0.28 10.51
CA HIS A 365 2.20 -0.57 9.38
C HIS A 365 2.04 -2.03 9.80
N ASN A 366 1.25 -2.81 9.07
CA ASN A 366 1.15 -4.24 9.30
C ASN A 366 0.90 -4.99 7.99
N ARG A 367 1.75 -5.99 7.71
CA ARG A 367 1.60 -6.91 6.60
C ARG A 367 1.30 -8.31 7.11
N ALA A 368 0.22 -8.90 6.61
CA ALA A 368 -0.16 -10.27 6.95
C ALA A 368 -0.82 -10.99 5.77
N ILE A 369 -0.63 -12.31 5.65
CA ILE A 369 -1.51 -13.15 4.84
C ILE A 369 -2.76 -13.45 5.67
N VAL A 370 -3.93 -13.09 5.15
CA VAL A 370 -5.22 -13.41 5.77
C VAL A 370 -5.91 -14.49 4.94
N LYS A 371 -6.40 -15.54 5.61
CA LYS A 371 -7.18 -16.63 4.98
C LYS A 371 -8.68 -16.37 5.05
N SER A 372 -9.41 -16.82 4.03
CA SER A 372 -10.87 -16.89 4.06
C SER A 372 -11.36 -17.72 5.25
N PRO A 373 -12.58 -17.51 5.77
CA PRO A 373 -13.16 -18.32 6.84
C PRO A 373 -13.17 -19.84 6.59
N ASP A 374 -13.27 -20.29 5.33
CA ASP A 374 -13.15 -21.70 4.95
C ASP A 374 -11.70 -22.20 4.77
N GLY A 375 -10.70 -21.31 4.81
CA GLY A 375 -9.28 -21.62 4.63
C GLY A 375 -8.86 -21.97 3.20
N LEU A 376 -9.75 -21.82 2.21
CA LEU A 376 -9.49 -22.21 0.81
C LEU A 376 -8.74 -21.15 -0.01
N ASN A 377 -8.89 -19.87 0.36
CA ASN A 377 -8.29 -18.74 -0.34
C ASN A 377 -7.57 -17.81 0.64
N GLU A 378 -6.58 -17.07 0.15
CA GLU A 378 -5.82 -16.13 0.95
C GLU A 378 -5.36 -14.92 0.12
N VAL A 379 -5.17 -13.79 0.80
CA VAL A 379 -4.64 -12.56 0.21
C VAL A 379 -3.71 -11.91 1.23
N GLN A 380 -2.69 -11.19 0.75
CA GLN A 380 -1.87 -10.37 1.63
C GLN A 380 -2.57 -9.02 1.87
N GLN A 381 -2.85 -8.71 3.13
CA GLN A 381 -3.29 -7.39 3.56
C GLN A 381 -2.07 -6.52 3.87
N ILE A 382 -2.19 -5.23 3.56
CA ILE A 382 -1.25 -4.18 3.96
C ILE A 382 -2.07 -3.09 4.65
N ILE A 383 -1.95 -3.01 5.97
CA ILE A 383 -2.34 -1.84 6.76
C ILE A 383 -1.22 -0.82 6.61
N HIS A 384 -1.57 0.39 6.17
CA HIS A 384 -0.64 1.47 5.91
C HIS A 384 -0.47 2.32 7.18
N MET A 385 0.77 2.72 7.45
CA MET A 385 1.09 3.68 8.50
C MET A 385 0.32 4.99 8.30
N ALA A 386 -0.07 5.63 9.41
CA ALA A 386 -0.81 6.87 9.39
C ALA A 386 0.07 8.09 9.04
N GLY A 387 -0.58 9.12 8.49
CA GLY A 387 -0.12 10.50 8.40
C GLY A 387 -0.84 11.40 9.39
N SER A 388 -1.08 10.91 10.62
CA SER A 388 -1.78 11.63 11.70
C SER A 388 -1.00 11.66 13.02
N THR A 389 -1.51 12.38 14.00
CA THR A 389 -0.94 12.51 15.35
C THR A 389 -1.31 11.39 16.31
N LYS A 390 -2.17 10.45 15.87
CA LYS A 390 -2.76 9.40 16.69
C LYS A 390 -2.19 8.05 16.30
N PHE A 391 -1.89 7.20 17.28
CA PHE A 391 -1.28 5.88 17.06
C PHE A 391 -1.90 4.83 17.97
N TYR A 392 -1.91 3.58 17.50
CA TYR A 392 -2.41 2.44 18.26
C TYR A 392 -1.34 1.35 18.40
N GLY A 393 -1.36 0.65 19.54
CA GLY A 393 -0.70 -0.66 19.68
C GLY A 393 -1.68 -1.80 19.38
N PRO A 394 -1.21 -3.02 19.06
CA PRO A 394 -2.10 -4.16 18.85
C PRO A 394 -2.94 -4.52 20.09
N ASN A 395 -4.16 -5.00 19.87
CA ASN A 395 -5.03 -5.56 20.91
C ASN A 395 -4.77 -7.07 21.11
N SER A 396 -5.26 -7.62 22.23
CA SER A 396 -5.11 -9.05 22.52
C SER A 396 -5.95 -9.93 21.56
N LEU A 397 -5.44 -11.12 21.21
CA LEU A 397 -6.01 -11.95 20.13
C LEU A 397 -7.45 -12.40 20.38
N ASP A 398 -7.85 -12.51 21.64
CA ASP A 398 -9.21 -12.87 22.07
C ASP A 398 -10.25 -11.78 21.73
N SER A 399 -9.84 -10.51 21.62
CA SER A 399 -10.69 -9.39 21.17
C SER A 399 -11.24 -9.55 19.75
N PHE A 400 -10.64 -10.43 18.93
CA PHE A 400 -10.96 -10.65 17.52
C PHE A 400 -11.87 -11.86 17.28
N SER A 401 -12.73 -12.17 18.25
CA SER A 401 -13.71 -13.27 18.20
C SER A 401 -13.09 -14.63 17.86
N ASN A 402 -11.87 -14.89 18.33
CA ASN A 402 -11.10 -16.11 18.06
C ASN A 402 -10.96 -16.42 16.55
N THR A 403 -10.56 -15.43 15.75
CA THR A 403 -10.32 -15.59 14.30
C THR A 403 -8.89 -15.30 13.84
N LYS A 404 -8.01 -14.76 14.70
CA LYS A 404 -6.63 -14.35 14.36
C LYS A 404 -5.73 -15.52 13.93
N GLN A 405 -6.13 -16.78 14.16
CA GLN A 405 -5.48 -17.97 13.60
C GLN A 405 -5.59 -18.08 12.06
N ARG A 406 -6.42 -17.25 11.41
CA ARG A 406 -6.45 -17.09 9.94
C ARG A 406 -5.36 -16.15 9.42
N GLU A 407 -4.66 -15.44 10.30
CA GLU A 407 -3.67 -14.42 9.96
C GLU A 407 -2.25 -14.95 10.18
N THR A 408 -1.41 -14.90 9.13
CA THR A 408 0.03 -15.16 9.21
C THR A 408 0.78 -13.84 9.13
N GLN A 409 1.42 -13.46 10.23
CA GLN A 409 2.14 -12.20 10.38
C GLN A 409 3.45 -12.16 9.61
N ILE A 410 3.76 -11.01 8.99
CA ILE A 410 4.92 -10.84 8.09
C ILE A 410 5.82 -9.70 8.57
N ALA A 411 5.24 -8.52 8.82
CA ALA A 411 5.95 -7.32 9.24
C ALA A 411 5.02 -6.39 10.01
N GLN A 412 5.55 -5.70 11.01
CA GLN A 412 4.85 -4.68 11.79
C GLN A 412 5.82 -3.54 12.12
N ASP A 413 5.34 -2.31 12.09
CA ASP A 413 6.01 -1.10 12.60
C ASP A 413 4.92 -0.21 13.23
N LEU A 414 5.23 0.40 14.38
CA LEU A 414 4.25 1.07 15.26
C LEU A 414 4.73 2.49 15.59
N TYR A 415 3.82 3.34 16.08
CA TYR A 415 4.16 4.64 16.68
C TYR A 415 5.06 5.48 15.76
N ASN A 416 4.68 5.58 14.49
CA ASN A 416 5.48 6.25 13.47
C ASN A 416 4.57 6.92 12.44
N VAL A 417 5.15 7.78 11.60
CA VAL A 417 4.48 8.39 10.46
C VAL A 417 5.18 7.92 9.19
N GLY A 418 4.43 7.60 8.14
CA GLY A 418 5.02 6.94 6.98
C GLY A 418 4.16 6.89 5.72
N TYR A 419 4.79 6.48 4.63
CA TYR A 419 4.23 6.45 3.29
C TYR A 419 4.79 5.29 2.46
N TYR A 420 4.17 5.01 1.32
CA TYR A 420 4.50 3.86 0.47
C TYR A 420 4.62 4.26 -0.98
N ILE A 421 5.65 3.75 -1.68
CA ILE A 421 5.80 3.90 -3.12
C ILE A 421 5.67 2.52 -3.78
N TYR A 422 4.63 2.36 -4.58
CA TYR A 422 4.37 1.17 -5.38
C TYR A 422 4.88 1.42 -6.80
N THR A 423 5.85 0.63 -7.27
CA THR A 423 6.42 0.71 -8.62
C THR A 423 5.98 -0.47 -9.46
N ILE A 424 5.36 -0.19 -10.61
CA ILE A 424 4.94 -1.17 -11.63
C ILE A 424 6.02 -1.25 -12.72
N ASP A 425 6.53 -2.46 -12.96
CA ASP A 425 7.50 -2.75 -14.02
C ASP A 425 7.10 -4.05 -14.75
N GLY A 426 6.22 -3.88 -15.74
CA GLY A 426 5.60 -4.95 -16.50
C GLY A 426 4.85 -5.93 -15.57
N PRO A 427 5.21 -7.22 -15.54
CA PRO A 427 4.56 -8.22 -14.69
C PRO A 427 4.94 -8.11 -13.20
N ARG A 428 5.76 -7.13 -12.80
CA ARG A 428 6.32 -7.00 -11.43
C ARG A 428 5.76 -5.77 -10.71
N VAL A 429 5.62 -5.90 -9.40
CA VAL A 429 5.31 -4.81 -8.48
C VAL A 429 6.38 -4.80 -7.38
N ASN A 430 7.08 -3.69 -7.21
CA ASN A 430 7.90 -3.41 -6.03
C ASN A 430 7.14 -2.43 -5.13
N VAL A 431 7.29 -2.56 -3.82
CA VAL A 431 6.70 -1.68 -2.82
C VAL A 431 7.78 -1.34 -1.81
N ASP A 432 8.08 -0.06 -1.70
CA ASP A 432 9.01 0.47 -0.71
C ASP A 432 8.20 1.23 0.36
N TYR A 433 8.36 0.85 1.62
CA TYR A 433 7.76 1.51 2.79
C TYR A 433 8.79 2.45 3.43
N TYR A 434 8.39 3.70 3.61
CA TYR A 434 9.18 4.76 4.23
C TYR A 434 8.48 5.23 5.49
N ALA A 435 9.25 5.51 6.53
CA ALA A 435 8.77 6.14 7.75
C ALA A 435 9.89 6.89 8.43
N ASP A 436 9.55 7.78 9.37
CA ASP A 436 10.55 8.60 10.05
C ASP A 436 11.63 7.73 10.75
N ALA A 437 12.88 8.17 10.67
CA ALA A 437 14.05 7.49 11.18
C ALA A 437 14.01 7.30 12.70
N THR A 438 13.50 8.30 13.43
CA THR A 438 13.36 8.31 14.88
C THR A 438 12.20 7.42 15.32
N GLY A 439 11.03 7.59 14.69
CA GLY A 439 9.79 6.93 15.11
C GLY A 439 9.48 7.17 16.60
N ASN A 440 8.83 6.20 17.24
CA ASN A 440 8.47 6.24 18.66
C ASN A 440 7.59 7.47 19.04
N PHE A 441 6.69 7.87 18.14
CA PHE A 441 5.76 8.97 18.37
C PHE A 441 4.69 8.59 19.40
N GLU A 442 4.54 9.40 20.43
CA GLU A 442 3.53 9.23 21.46
C GLU A 442 2.34 10.17 21.21
N GLY A 443 1.28 9.66 20.58
CA GLY A 443 0.03 10.41 20.41
C GLY A 443 -0.92 10.31 21.61
N GLY A 444 -0.82 9.24 22.41
CA GLY A 444 -1.93 8.79 23.25
C GLY A 444 -3.13 8.33 22.40
N SER A 445 -4.25 7.96 23.03
CA SER A 445 -5.42 7.44 22.31
C SER A 445 -6.14 8.48 21.44
N ASN A 446 -5.87 9.77 21.66
CA ASN A 446 -6.57 10.90 21.03
C ASN A 446 -5.61 11.92 20.36
N GLY A 447 -4.32 11.59 20.18
CA GLY A 447 -3.31 12.50 19.59
C GLY A 447 -2.82 13.63 20.52
N GLU A 448 -3.39 13.77 21.72
CA GLU A 448 -3.11 14.81 22.73
C GLU A 448 -1.67 14.86 23.26
N LEU A 449 -0.88 13.80 23.07
CA LEU A 449 0.51 13.73 23.56
C LEU A 449 1.57 14.02 22.47
N TYR A 450 1.14 14.20 21.22
CA TYR A 450 2.03 14.28 20.06
C TYR A 450 3.06 15.44 20.17
N PRO A 451 4.31 15.26 19.67
CA PRO A 451 4.87 14.05 19.06
C PRO A 451 5.53 13.07 20.05
N ASP A 452 5.90 13.52 21.24
CA ASP A 452 6.95 12.91 22.08
C ASP A 452 6.52 12.68 23.53
N GLY A 453 5.20 12.64 23.79
CA GLY A 453 4.65 12.46 25.14
C GLY A 453 4.40 13.78 25.86
N THR A 454 4.89 14.91 25.33
CA THR A 454 4.76 16.23 25.97
C THR A 454 3.48 16.97 25.62
N GLY A 455 2.77 16.57 24.56
CA GLY A 455 1.62 17.32 24.04
C GLY A 455 2.00 18.70 23.51
N SER A 456 3.19 18.84 22.89
CA SER A 456 3.60 20.11 22.28
C SER A 456 2.80 20.42 21.01
N LEU A 457 2.29 19.40 20.32
CA LEU A 457 1.45 19.50 19.12
C LEU A 457 2.08 20.32 17.98
N ILE A 458 3.41 20.36 17.96
CA ILE A 458 4.25 20.96 16.91
C ILE A 458 4.84 19.82 16.10
N MET A 459 4.86 19.96 14.77
CA MET A 459 5.45 18.93 13.91
C MET A 459 6.98 18.93 14.07
N PRO A 460 7.63 17.79 14.41
CA PRO A 460 9.08 17.72 14.45
C PRO A 460 9.67 17.70 13.02
N ASP A 461 10.97 17.99 12.91
CA ASP A 461 11.71 17.74 11.67
C ASP A 461 11.70 16.23 11.37
N LEU A 462 11.13 15.83 10.22
CA LEU A 462 11.01 14.44 9.80
C LEU A 462 12.19 14.00 8.91
N ASP A 463 12.70 12.79 9.14
CA ASP A 463 13.76 12.13 8.34
C ASP A 463 13.23 10.80 7.79
N PHE A 464 12.51 10.85 6.67
CA PHE A 464 11.92 9.65 6.07
C PHE A 464 12.99 8.71 5.50
N ILE A 465 13.10 7.52 6.11
CA ILE A 465 14.00 6.46 5.63
C ILE A 465 13.20 5.25 5.14
N LYS A 466 13.73 4.57 4.12
CA LYS A 466 13.14 3.31 3.66
C LYS A 466 13.31 2.23 4.74
N LYS A 467 12.20 1.82 5.35
CA LYS A 467 12.15 0.78 6.39
C LYS A 467 12.08 -0.63 5.78
N GLU A 468 11.40 -0.81 4.65
CA GLU A 468 11.19 -2.13 4.04
C GLU A 468 11.04 -2.06 2.52
N SER A 469 11.51 -3.10 1.81
CA SER A 469 11.21 -3.34 0.39
C SER A 469 10.58 -4.73 0.21
N PHE A 470 9.42 -4.80 -0.42
CA PHE A 470 8.74 -6.05 -0.76
C PHE A 470 8.08 -5.96 -2.14
N GLY A 471 7.47 -7.05 -2.61
CA GLY A 471 6.88 -7.04 -3.95
C GLY A 471 6.35 -8.41 -4.38
N TYR A 472 5.82 -8.48 -5.60
CA TYR A 472 5.37 -9.70 -6.26
C TYR A 472 5.60 -9.65 -7.78
N SER A 473 5.39 -10.79 -8.44
CA SER A 473 5.26 -10.83 -9.90
C SER A 473 4.17 -11.80 -10.36
N ASN A 474 3.45 -11.42 -11.40
CA ASN A 474 2.47 -12.28 -12.07
C ASN A 474 3.11 -13.47 -12.81
N ASN A 475 4.41 -13.38 -13.13
CA ASN A 475 5.17 -14.46 -13.77
C ASN A 475 6.08 -15.25 -12.82
N GLY A 476 6.00 -15.00 -11.50
CA GLY A 476 6.78 -15.69 -10.48
C GLY A 476 5.92 -16.44 -9.45
N LYS A 477 6.47 -16.68 -8.26
CA LYS A 477 5.87 -17.50 -7.20
C LYS A 477 6.01 -16.84 -5.82
N GLN A 478 5.14 -17.27 -4.90
CA GLN A 478 5.19 -16.91 -3.50
C GLN A 478 5.60 -18.14 -2.65
N PHE A 479 6.42 -17.91 -1.63
CA PHE A 479 6.86 -18.91 -0.66
C PHE A 479 6.73 -18.36 0.76
N VAL A 480 5.95 -19.02 1.61
CA VAL A 480 5.81 -18.69 3.03
C VAL A 480 6.86 -19.47 3.81
N ILE A 481 7.81 -18.77 4.47
CA ILE A 481 8.97 -19.35 5.15
C ILE A 481 8.92 -18.98 6.65
N PRO A 482 8.36 -19.85 7.51
CA PRO A 482 8.36 -19.65 8.96
C PRO A 482 9.77 -19.53 9.56
N GLN A 483 9.86 -19.04 10.78
CA GLN A 483 11.14 -18.99 11.52
C GLN A 483 11.74 -20.39 11.67
N GLY A 484 13.07 -20.49 11.51
CA GLY A 484 13.80 -21.75 11.48
C GLY A 484 13.62 -22.60 10.21
N ALA A 485 12.73 -22.23 9.28
CA ALA A 485 12.50 -22.98 8.05
C ALA A 485 13.58 -22.69 6.99
N SER A 486 13.90 -23.69 6.15
CA SER A 486 14.92 -23.54 5.11
C SER A 486 14.38 -22.85 3.86
N TYR A 487 15.15 -21.91 3.33
CA TYR A 487 14.91 -21.28 2.03
C TYR A 487 15.05 -22.24 0.83
N THR A 488 15.51 -23.48 1.02
CA THR A 488 15.78 -24.43 -0.09
C THR A 488 14.56 -24.90 -0.86
N VAL A 489 13.36 -24.60 -0.38
CA VAL A 489 12.08 -24.74 -1.09
C VAL A 489 11.89 -23.71 -2.21
N ILE A 490 12.60 -22.57 -2.17
CA ILE A 490 12.50 -21.49 -3.15
C ILE A 490 13.19 -21.92 -4.45
N GLU A 491 12.37 -22.25 -5.45
CA GLU A 491 12.78 -22.72 -6.76
C GLU A 491 11.80 -22.27 -7.85
N ASP A 492 12.33 -21.62 -8.87
CA ASP A 492 11.53 -21.06 -9.94
C ASP A 492 12.20 -21.19 -11.32
N THR A 493 11.43 -21.05 -12.40
CA THR A 493 11.90 -21.30 -13.76
C THR A 493 11.10 -20.49 -14.78
N PHE A 494 11.81 -19.74 -15.62
CA PHE A 494 11.26 -18.97 -16.73
C PHE A 494 12.11 -19.21 -17.98
N GLY A 495 11.46 -19.47 -19.11
CA GLY A 495 12.15 -19.83 -20.35
C GLY A 495 13.11 -21.03 -20.18
N ALA A 496 14.39 -20.81 -20.45
CA ALA A 496 15.45 -21.80 -20.22
C ALA A 496 16.17 -21.65 -18.86
N THR A 497 15.92 -20.53 -18.17
CA THR A 497 16.56 -20.13 -16.92
C THR A 497 15.86 -20.77 -15.74
N LYS A 498 16.65 -21.28 -14.80
CA LYS A 498 16.15 -21.87 -13.55
C LYS A 498 16.95 -21.32 -12.38
N ALA A 499 16.24 -20.72 -11.42
CA ALA A 499 16.80 -20.19 -10.19
C ALA A 499 16.37 -21.03 -8.99
N LYS A 500 17.28 -21.25 -8.03
CA LYS A 500 17.02 -22.00 -6.80
C LYS A 500 17.89 -21.50 -5.67
N ILE A 501 17.34 -21.39 -4.46
CA ILE A 501 18.16 -21.29 -3.25
C ILE A 501 18.60 -22.71 -2.82
N ILE A 502 19.90 -22.94 -2.72
CA ILE A 502 20.48 -24.27 -2.42
C ILE A 502 21.02 -24.42 -1.00
N ALA A 503 21.09 -23.32 -0.23
CA ALA A 503 21.32 -23.31 1.21
C ALA A 503 20.82 -21.98 1.80
N GLY A 504 20.45 -21.99 3.08
CA GLY A 504 19.91 -20.84 3.80
C GLY A 504 18.69 -21.22 4.65
N THR A 505 18.45 -20.44 5.69
CA THR A 505 17.39 -20.62 6.69
C THR A 505 16.89 -19.24 7.10
N ASN A 506 15.59 -19.09 7.33
CA ASN A 506 15.04 -17.93 8.02
C ASN A 506 15.48 -17.99 9.50
N ASN A 507 16.47 -17.19 9.89
CA ASN A 507 16.96 -17.14 11.28
C ASN A 507 16.33 -15.98 12.07
N SER A 508 15.26 -15.38 11.55
CA SER A 508 14.50 -14.37 12.27
C SER A 508 13.97 -14.93 13.59
N THR A 509 13.96 -14.06 14.59
CA THR A 509 13.36 -14.29 15.92
C THR A 509 12.40 -13.16 16.29
N THR A 510 11.98 -12.35 15.32
CA THR A 510 11.11 -11.18 15.54
C THR A 510 9.66 -11.63 15.74
N THR A 511 8.90 -10.90 16.54
CA THR A 511 7.47 -11.13 16.74
C THR A 511 6.71 -9.84 16.42
N ASP A 512 5.40 -9.95 16.21
CA ASP A 512 4.53 -8.78 16.38
C ASP A 512 4.43 -8.38 17.86
N GLU A 513 3.95 -7.17 18.12
CA GLU A 513 3.77 -6.62 19.47
C GLU A 513 2.39 -6.96 20.04
N THR A 514 1.86 -8.16 19.73
CA THR A 514 0.59 -8.64 20.30
C THR A 514 0.72 -8.78 21.82
N PRO A 515 -0.15 -8.14 22.63
CA PRO A 515 -0.08 -8.26 24.09
C PRO A 515 -0.15 -9.70 24.58
N TYR A 516 0.72 -10.06 25.52
CA TYR A 516 0.62 -11.33 26.26
C TYR A 516 -0.52 -11.25 27.27
N LYS A 517 -1.45 -12.21 27.23
CA LYS A 517 -2.63 -12.28 28.10
C LYS A 517 -2.94 -13.73 28.45
N VAL A 518 -3.21 -13.95 29.74
CA VAL A 518 -3.67 -15.21 30.32
C VAL A 518 -5.10 -15.01 30.83
N ASP A 519 -5.93 -16.02 30.67
CA ASP A 519 -7.23 -16.15 31.31
C ASP A 519 -7.05 -17.01 32.57
N ASP A 520 -7.01 -16.34 33.74
CA ASP A 520 -7.05 -16.96 35.08
C ASP A 520 -8.50 -17.35 35.32
N ASN A 521 -8.77 -18.66 35.45
CA ASN A 521 -10.12 -19.22 35.48
C ASN A 521 -10.82 -19.06 36.85
N SER A 522 -10.49 -17.99 37.58
CA SER A 522 -11.04 -17.55 38.86
C SER A 522 -10.69 -18.40 40.08
N THR A 523 -9.60 -19.15 40.01
CA THR A 523 -8.94 -19.83 41.14
C THR A 523 -7.59 -19.15 41.42
N PRO A 524 -7.53 -18.06 42.23
CA PRO A 524 -6.48 -17.02 42.13
C PRO A 524 -5.01 -17.38 42.45
N ASP A 525 -4.65 -18.66 42.58
CA ASP A 525 -3.33 -19.13 43.02
C ASP A 525 -2.88 -20.47 42.36
N ASP A 526 -3.57 -21.03 41.36
CA ASP A 526 -3.16 -22.28 40.68
C ASP A 526 -2.71 -22.08 39.22
N PRO A 527 -1.42 -21.77 38.96
CA PRO A 527 -0.89 -21.54 37.61
C PRO A 527 -0.82 -22.79 36.73
N SER A 528 -1.50 -23.89 37.10
CA SER A 528 -1.72 -25.06 36.25
C SER A 528 -3.04 -25.04 35.48
N ASP A 529 -3.97 -24.12 35.78
CA ASP A 529 -5.20 -23.90 35.01
C ASP A 529 -5.16 -22.69 34.05
N ASP A 530 -4.16 -21.80 34.19
CA ASP A 530 -3.85 -20.66 33.32
C ASP A 530 -3.87 -21.00 31.81
N ILE A 531 -4.73 -20.31 31.04
CA ILE A 531 -4.78 -20.43 29.57
C ILE A 531 -4.22 -19.17 28.91
N VAL A 532 -3.17 -19.32 28.10
CA VAL A 532 -2.66 -18.24 27.25
C VAL A 532 -3.65 -17.96 26.11
N VAL A 533 -4.40 -16.86 26.23
CA VAL A 533 -5.39 -16.41 25.23
C VAL A 533 -4.82 -15.42 24.21
N SER A 534 -3.68 -14.80 24.52
CA SER A 534 -2.97 -13.90 23.59
C SER A 534 -1.46 -13.92 23.87
N ALA A 535 -0.65 -13.86 22.80
CA ALA A 535 0.80 -13.78 22.89
C ALA A 535 1.40 -13.21 21.58
N PRO A 536 2.62 -12.61 21.64
CA PRO A 536 3.41 -12.23 20.47
C PRO A 536 3.53 -13.36 19.44
N ARG A 537 3.30 -13.05 18.17
CA ARG A 537 3.30 -14.03 17.07
C ARG A 537 4.55 -13.87 16.21
N ALA A 538 5.21 -14.99 15.91
CA ALA A 538 6.43 -15.03 15.12
C ALA A 538 6.22 -14.45 13.71
N LEU A 539 7.05 -13.47 13.32
CA LEU A 539 7.03 -12.91 11.97
C LEU A 539 7.57 -13.91 10.95
N THR A 540 6.84 -14.07 9.84
CA THR A 540 7.08 -15.07 8.81
C THR A 540 7.52 -14.41 7.51
N LYS A 541 8.60 -14.89 6.90
CA LYS A 541 9.10 -14.33 5.65
C LYS A 541 8.28 -14.82 4.47
N VAL A 542 7.62 -13.88 3.77
CA VAL A 542 6.91 -14.16 2.52
C VAL A 542 7.84 -13.77 1.37
N VAL A 543 8.52 -14.78 0.84
CA VAL A 543 9.51 -14.60 -0.23
C VAL A 543 8.82 -14.74 -1.57
N ASN A 544 8.86 -13.68 -2.39
CA ASN A 544 8.31 -13.68 -3.74
C ASN A 544 9.43 -13.73 -4.78
N THR A 545 9.17 -14.39 -5.91
CA THR A 545 10.04 -14.39 -7.09
C THR A 545 9.39 -13.65 -8.26
N GLY A 546 10.18 -13.25 -9.24
CA GLY A 546 9.71 -12.65 -10.48
C GLY A 546 10.75 -12.74 -11.59
N TRP A 547 10.34 -12.49 -12.82
CA TRP A 547 11.19 -12.64 -14.00
C TRP A 547 11.08 -11.48 -14.97
N VAL A 548 12.22 -11.13 -15.58
CA VAL A 548 12.27 -10.33 -16.81
C VAL A 548 13.12 -11.08 -17.83
N ALA A 549 12.61 -11.22 -19.06
CA ALA A 549 13.31 -11.91 -20.12
C ALA A 549 14.61 -11.19 -20.50
N ASP A 550 15.66 -11.93 -20.86
CA ASP A 550 16.90 -11.33 -21.37
C ASP A 550 16.59 -10.42 -22.58
N PRO A 551 16.89 -9.11 -22.54
CA PRO A 551 16.65 -8.19 -23.66
C PRO A 551 17.47 -8.54 -24.92
N ASP A 552 18.59 -9.26 -24.78
CA ASP A 552 19.46 -9.62 -25.90
C ASP A 552 19.18 -11.03 -26.49
N ASP A 553 18.26 -11.83 -25.91
CA ASP A 553 17.87 -13.13 -26.47
C ASP A 553 17.17 -13.00 -27.85
N GLN A 554 17.84 -13.50 -28.88
CA GLN A 554 17.36 -13.54 -30.26
C GLN A 554 16.57 -14.83 -30.60
N THR A 555 16.44 -15.79 -29.67
CA THR A 555 16.02 -17.17 -29.98
C THR A 555 14.55 -17.49 -29.68
N THR A 556 13.87 -16.69 -28.85
CA THR A 556 12.47 -16.91 -28.44
C THR A 556 11.45 -16.63 -29.57
N PRO A 557 10.59 -17.60 -29.98
CA PRO A 557 9.67 -17.43 -31.11
C PRO A 557 8.64 -16.31 -30.97
N HIS A 558 8.16 -16.04 -29.75
CA HIS A 558 7.12 -15.03 -29.48
C HIS A 558 7.53 -13.60 -29.87
N ARG A 559 8.83 -13.27 -29.84
CA ARG A 559 9.33 -11.93 -30.21
C ARG A 559 9.11 -11.57 -31.68
N LYS A 560 9.01 -12.53 -32.62
CA LYS A 560 8.86 -12.25 -34.07
C LYS A 560 7.57 -11.53 -34.48
N HIS A 561 6.53 -11.57 -33.66
CA HIS A 561 5.23 -10.94 -33.98
C HIS A 561 5.01 -9.60 -33.27
N PHE A 562 5.42 -9.45 -32.00
CA PHE A 562 5.26 -8.19 -31.27
C PHE A 562 6.20 -7.08 -31.82
N TRP A 563 7.50 -7.39 -31.97
CA TRP A 563 8.52 -6.47 -32.50
C TRP A 563 8.21 -5.92 -33.90
N ASN A 564 7.48 -6.67 -34.73
CA ASN A 564 7.10 -6.21 -36.07
C ASN A 564 5.91 -5.25 -36.09
N ARG A 565 5.05 -5.25 -35.06
CA ARG A 565 3.76 -4.54 -35.07
C ARG A 565 3.85 -3.11 -34.58
N TYR A 566 4.64 -2.86 -33.53
CA TYR A 566 4.71 -1.56 -32.83
C TYR A 566 6.01 -0.78 -33.15
N TRP A 567 7.17 -1.43 -33.06
CA TRP A 567 8.48 -0.74 -33.09
C TRP A 567 8.93 -0.16 -34.45
N LYS A 568 8.38 -0.62 -35.58
CA LYS A 568 8.87 -0.24 -36.92
C LYS A 568 8.32 1.09 -37.48
N LYS A 569 7.36 1.73 -36.82
CA LYS A 569 6.62 2.89 -37.38
C LYS A 569 7.18 4.27 -37.03
N SER A 570 8.09 4.40 -36.05
CA SER A 570 8.67 5.68 -35.64
C SER A 570 10.12 5.87 -36.13
N PRO A 571 10.47 7.00 -36.77
CA PRO A 571 11.86 7.34 -37.09
C PRO A 571 12.76 7.49 -35.85
N TRP A 572 12.20 7.96 -34.73
CA TRP A 572 12.92 8.21 -33.48
C TRP A 572 13.48 6.92 -32.84
N ASN A 573 12.76 5.80 -32.98
CA ASN A 573 13.17 4.51 -32.43
C ASN A 573 14.48 3.97 -33.05
N ARG A 574 14.86 4.42 -34.25
CA ARG A 574 16.18 4.08 -34.85
C ARG A 574 17.35 4.77 -34.14
N PHE A 575 17.11 5.91 -33.50
CA PHE A 575 18.13 6.63 -32.74
C PHE A 575 18.38 5.92 -31.41
N TRP A 576 17.31 5.57 -30.69
CA TRP A 576 17.34 4.71 -29.51
C TRP A 576 18.03 3.37 -29.77
N HIS A 577 17.70 2.68 -30.87
CA HIS A 577 18.34 1.39 -31.22
C HIS A 577 19.86 1.51 -31.47
N LYS A 578 20.35 2.69 -31.87
CA LYS A 578 21.78 2.99 -32.06
C LYS A 578 22.46 3.47 -30.77
N TRP A 579 21.71 4.04 -29.82
CA TRP A 579 22.23 4.41 -28.50
C TRP A 579 22.31 3.18 -27.58
N TYR A 580 21.24 2.38 -27.49
CA TYR A 580 21.15 1.15 -26.68
C TYR A 580 22.31 0.18 -26.93
N LYS A 581 22.64 -0.08 -28.21
CA LYS A 581 23.78 -0.94 -28.63
C LYS A 581 25.17 -0.46 -28.20
N ASN A 582 25.31 0.74 -27.65
CA ASN A 582 26.59 1.32 -27.24
C ASN A 582 26.75 1.52 -25.72
N VAL A 583 25.73 1.26 -24.90
CA VAL A 583 25.73 1.64 -23.47
C VAL A 583 25.94 0.46 -22.51
N VAL A 584 25.46 -0.75 -22.84
CA VAL A 584 25.64 -1.94 -21.97
C VAL A 584 26.46 -2.99 -22.71
N LYS A 585 27.56 -3.44 -22.08
CA LYS A 585 28.38 -4.55 -22.59
C LYS A 585 28.80 -5.54 -21.51
N ASN A 586 27.83 -5.90 -20.68
CA ASN A 586 27.84 -7.16 -19.95
C ASN A 586 26.89 -8.11 -20.68
N ASP A 587 27.43 -9.22 -21.14
CA ASP A 587 26.76 -10.16 -22.01
C ASP A 587 25.97 -11.14 -21.14
N LEU A 588 24.64 -10.97 -21.08
CA LEU A 588 23.74 -11.80 -20.27
C LEU A 588 23.73 -13.25 -20.79
N LYS A 589 23.51 -14.18 -19.87
CA LYS A 589 23.52 -15.64 -20.12
C LYS A 589 22.28 -16.33 -19.56
N SER A 590 21.39 -15.58 -18.93
CA SER A 590 20.12 -16.00 -18.36
C SER A 590 19.15 -14.84 -18.38
N ASP A 591 17.88 -15.16 -18.24
CA ASP A 591 16.84 -14.21 -17.84
C ASP A 591 17.15 -13.62 -16.45
N ILE A 592 16.54 -12.48 -16.15
CA ILE A 592 16.66 -11.78 -14.88
C ILE A 592 15.66 -12.38 -13.89
N PHE A 593 16.16 -12.78 -12.72
CA PHE A 593 15.42 -13.35 -11.60
C PHE A 593 15.35 -12.35 -10.44
N SER A 594 14.16 -11.87 -10.12
CA SER A 594 13.89 -11.04 -8.94
C SER A 594 13.60 -11.90 -7.72
N ILE A 595 14.03 -11.44 -6.54
CA ILE A 595 13.62 -11.99 -5.25
C ILE A 595 13.41 -10.88 -4.22
N TRP A 596 12.33 -10.98 -3.44
CA TRP A 596 11.92 -10.03 -2.40
C TRP A 596 11.55 -10.72 -1.10
N GLY A 597 11.51 -9.98 0.03
CA GLY A 597 10.86 -10.43 1.26
C GLY A 597 11.67 -11.34 2.18
N MET A 598 13.01 -11.39 2.02
CA MET A 598 13.90 -12.09 2.98
C MET A 598 14.54 -11.18 4.05
N SER A 599 14.35 -9.87 3.96
CA SER A 599 14.89 -8.87 4.89
C SER A 599 13.94 -8.66 6.06
N GLU A 600 14.48 -8.29 7.23
CA GLU A 600 13.63 -7.71 8.29
C GLU A 600 13.35 -6.24 7.97
N ILE A 601 12.34 -5.68 8.63
CA ILE A 601 12.09 -4.25 8.65
C ILE A 601 13.22 -3.50 9.38
N GLY A 602 13.60 -2.32 8.88
CA GLY A 602 14.68 -1.49 9.42
C GLY A 602 16.11 -1.95 9.07
N GLU A 603 16.29 -3.14 8.48
CA GLU A 603 17.60 -3.74 8.18
C GLU A 603 18.19 -3.29 6.81
N ALA A 604 17.65 -2.23 6.19
CA ALA A 604 18.17 -1.64 4.94
C ALA A 604 18.46 -2.68 3.82
N ASP A 605 17.47 -3.52 3.50
CA ASP A 605 17.53 -4.62 2.51
C ASP A 605 18.47 -5.79 2.84
N LYS A 606 19.13 -5.80 3.99
CA LYS A 606 19.95 -6.92 4.49
C LYS A 606 19.08 -8.14 4.83
N THR A 607 19.54 -9.33 4.45
CA THR A 607 18.85 -10.60 4.69
C THR A 607 19.71 -11.58 5.49
N ASP A 608 19.11 -12.70 5.87
CA ASP A 608 19.84 -13.93 6.19
C ASP A 608 20.83 -14.32 5.09
N GLN A 609 21.89 -15.06 5.43
CA GLN A 609 22.78 -15.63 4.42
C GLN A 609 22.09 -16.78 3.68
N TYR A 610 22.02 -16.67 2.36
CA TYR A 610 21.51 -17.72 1.46
C TYR A 610 22.49 -17.98 0.30
N VAL A 611 22.24 -19.05 -0.46
CA VAL A 611 23.03 -19.41 -1.63
C VAL A 611 22.13 -19.54 -2.85
N LEU A 612 22.18 -18.55 -3.72
CA LEU A 612 21.48 -18.59 -5.00
C LEU A 612 22.26 -19.46 -5.99
N SER A 613 21.53 -20.25 -6.79
CA SER A 613 22.04 -21.03 -7.92
C SER A 613 21.16 -20.75 -9.13
N MET A 614 21.78 -20.40 -10.26
CA MET A 614 21.10 -20.11 -11.53
C MET A 614 21.68 -20.94 -12.66
N LYS A 615 20.82 -21.65 -13.39
CA LYS A 615 21.14 -22.32 -14.65
C LYS A 615 21.18 -21.30 -15.78
N PHE A 616 22.19 -21.40 -16.66
CA PHE A 616 22.42 -20.46 -17.77
C PHE A 616 22.82 -21.19 -19.06
N ASP A 617 22.82 -20.50 -20.21
CA ASP A 617 23.31 -21.12 -21.46
C ASP A 617 24.84 -21.19 -21.48
N PHE A 618 25.34 -22.43 -21.50
CA PHE A 618 26.76 -22.76 -21.47
C PHE A 618 27.43 -22.71 -22.85
N ASN A 619 26.67 -22.52 -23.93
CA ASN A 619 27.20 -22.53 -25.30
C ASN A 619 27.99 -21.27 -25.70
N LEU A 620 28.03 -20.23 -24.85
CA LEU A 620 28.38 -18.86 -25.27
C LEU A 620 29.75 -18.30 -24.80
N MET A 621 30.58 -18.99 -24.01
CA MET A 621 31.88 -18.40 -23.57
C MET A 621 33.09 -19.35 -23.44
N THR A 622 34.25 -18.82 -23.84
CA THR A 622 35.58 -19.46 -23.89
C THR A 622 36.50 -19.12 -22.68
N LEU A 623 35.97 -18.54 -21.59
CA LEU A 623 36.78 -17.92 -20.52
C LEU A 623 36.33 -18.29 -19.07
N LEU A 624 35.95 -19.55 -18.83
CA LEU A 624 35.44 -20.04 -17.53
C LEU A 624 36.42 -19.92 -16.33
N GLY A 625 37.73 -19.79 -16.57
CA GLY A 625 38.75 -19.90 -15.52
C GLY A 625 38.97 -18.67 -14.64
N ASN A 626 38.60 -17.47 -15.08
CA ASN A 626 39.05 -16.21 -14.47
C ASN A 626 38.03 -15.53 -13.53
N GLY A 627 36.91 -16.21 -13.22
CA GLY A 627 35.85 -15.65 -12.37
C GLY A 627 35.09 -14.44 -12.95
N ASN A 628 35.25 -14.17 -14.25
CA ASN A 628 34.61 -13.04 -14.94
C ASN A 628 33.19 -13.37 -15.47
N ILE A 629 32.63 -14.51 -15.04
CA ILE A 629 31.26 -14.96 -15.26
C ILE A 629 30.73 -15.42 -13.90
N GLY A 630 29.48 -15.13 -13.59
CA GLY A 630 28.85 -15.51 -12.33
C GLY A 630 27.47 -14.86 -12.18
N ILE A 631 26.86 -15.04 -11.01
CA ILE A 631 25.65 -14.30 -10.65
C ILE A 631 26.02 -12.82 -10.48
N ALA A 632 25.21 -11.96 -11.08
CA ALA A 632 25.35 -10.52 -11.13
C ALA A 632 24.07 -9.85 -10.61
N THR A 633 24.20 -8.63 -10.09
CA THR A 633 23.10 -7.71 -9.77
C THR A 633 23.28 -6.40 -10.53
N TYR A 634 22.22 -5.62 -10.72
CA TYR A 634 22.24 -4.38 -11.48
C TYR A 634 22.30 -3.13 -10.59
N VAL A 635 23.47 -2.48 -10.56
CA VAL A 635 23.76 -1.30 -9.72
C VAL A 635 24.52 -0.25 -10.55
N ASP A 636 24.21 1.04 -10.37
CA ASP A 636 24.80 2.17 -11.13
C ASP A 636 24.71 2.01 -12.65
N GLY A 637 23.58 1.51 -13.15
CA GLY A 637 23.35 1.27 -14.57
C GLY A 637 24.14 0.10 -15.17
N LYS A 638 24.73 -0.79 -14.34
CA LYS A 638 25.61 -1.87 -14.79
C LYS A 638 25.40 -3.16 -14.00
N TRP A 639 25.48 -4.30 -14.70
CA TRP A 639 25.63 -5.59 -14.05
C TRP A 639 27.00 -5.70 -13.36
N LYS A 640 27.00 -5.81 -12.03
CA LYS A 640 28.19 -6.06 -11.20
C LYS A 640 28.10 -7.46 -10.62
N ASN A 641 29.24 -8.06 -10.26
CA ASN A 641 29.26 -9.34 -9.57
C ASN A 641 28.46 -9.25 -8.24
N ALA A 642 27.46 -10.11 -8.05
CA ALA A 642 26.51 -10.03 -6.94
C ALA A 642 27.20 -10.02 -5.57
N VAL A 643 28.30 -10.76 -5.39
CA VAL A 643 29.01 -10.77 -4.10
C VAL A 643 29.73 -9.47 -3.74
N ASN A 644 29.74 -8.47 -4.63
CA ASN A 644 30.26 -7.13 -4.30
C ASN A 644 29.30 -6.34 -3.41
N GLU A 645 27.99 -6.56 -3.56
CA GLU A 645 26.94 -5.76 -2.92
C GLU A 645 26.40 -6.45 -1.65
N ASN A 646 27.08 -7.51 -1.19
CA ASN A 646 26.81 -8.15 0.09
C ASN A 646 27.14 -7.21 1.26
N PHE A 647 26.37 -7.30 2.34
CA PHE A 647 26.71 -6.72 3.63
C PHE A 647 27.84 -7.52 4.28
N GLY A 648 29.07 -7.24 3.85
CA GLY A 648 30.31 -7.89 4.32
C GLY A 648 30.69 -9.17 3.55
N GLY A 649 31.48 -10.03 4.21
CA GLY A 649 32.03 -11.24 3.60
C GLY A 649 33.36 -11.01 2.84
N LYS A 650 33.84 -12.04 2.13
CA LYS A 650 35.10 -11.98 1.37
C LYS A 650 34.96 -12.60 -0.01
N LYS A 651 35.09 -11.74 -1.03
CA LYS A 651 35.02 -12.15 -2.44
C LYS A 651 36.00 -13.28 -2.77
N ARG A 652 35.47 -14.43 -3.21
CA ARG A 652 36.25 -15.60 -3.60
C ARG A 652 35.58 -16.32 -4.77
N PHE A 653 36.31 -16.52 -5.87
CA PHE A 653 35.85 -17.37 -6.98
C PHE A 653 36.18 -18.85 -6.74
N VAL A 654 35.29 -19.73 -7.19
CA VAL A 654 35.46 -21.19 -7.23
C VAL A 654 34.98 -21.73 -8.58
N LEU A 655 35.82 -22.50 -9.27
CA LEU A 655 35.40 -23.32 -10.40
C LEU A 655 35.05 -24.72 -9.90
N GLY A 656 33.76 -25.01 -9.75
CA GLY A 656 33.22 -26.23 -9.16
C GLY A 656 31.88 -26.02 -8.45
N PRO A 657 31.30 -27.08 -7.87
CA PRO A 657 30.05 -27.01 -7.12
C PRO A 657 30.22 -26.24 -5.80
N TYR A 658 29.10 -25.75 -5.27
CA TYR A 658 29.02 -25.19 -3.93
C TYR A 658 29.40 -26.22 -2.84
N ASN A 659 29.97 -25.73 -1.74
CA ASN A 659 30.30 -26.50 -0.55
C ASN A 659 29.90 -25.68 0.69
N SER A 660 29.31 -26.31 1.71
CA SER A 660 28.83 -25.62 2.92
C SER A 660 29.90 -24.92 3.76
N LYS A 661 31.20 -25.15 3.47
CA LYS A 661 32.32 -24.40 4.07
C LYS A 661 32.64 -23.07 3.36
N TYR A 662 31.91 -22.73 2.30
CA TYR A 662 32.07 -21.46 1.59
C TYR A 662 31.20 -20.38 2.24
N GLY A 663 31.85 -19.42 2.91
CA GLY A 663 31.16 -18.30 3.55
C GLY A 663 30.78 -17.17 2.59
N LEU A 664 30.05 -16.19 3.13
CA LEU A 664 29.59 -14.98 2.46
C LEU A 664 30.64 -14.35 1.54
N GLY A 665 30.23 -14.06 0.31
CA GLY A 665 31.10 -13.52 -0.73
C GLY A 665 31.80 -14.56 -1.61
N THR A 666 31.65 -15.85 -1.32
CA THR A 666 32.11 -16.90 -2.24
C THR A 666 31.10 -17.06 -3.39
N TYR A 667 31.60 -17.17 -4.62
CA TYR A 667 30.80 -17.41 -5.82
C TYR A 667 31.52 -18.37 -6.76
N GLY A 668 30.78 -19.03 -7.66
CA GLY A 668 31.37 -19.99 -8.57
C GLY A 668 30.53 -20.36 -9.77
N ILE A 669 31.15 -21.15 -10.65
CA ILE A 669 30.52 -21.81 -11.80
C ILE A 669 30.74 -23.31 -11.63
N ASP A 670 29.70 -24.12 -11.77
CA ASP A 670 29.80 -25.57 -11.90
C ASP A 670 29.55 -25.99 -13.37
N PRO A 671 30.61 -26.33 -14.13
CA PRO A 671 30.47 -26.80 -15.51
C PRO A 671 29.69 -28.12 -15.65
N LYS A 672 29.62 -28.94 -14.60
CA LYS A 672 28.93 -30.24 -14.65
C LYS A 672 27.41 -30.07 -14.66
N THR A 673 26.89 -29.13 -13.86
CA THR A 673 25.45 -28.83 -13.78
C THR A 673 25.03 -27.64 -14.64
N LYS A 674 25.99 -26.90 -15.24
CA LYS A 674 25.76 -25.66 -16.00
C LYS A 674 25.08 -24.58 -15.15
N THR A 675 25.55 -24.42 -13.91
CA THR A 675 25.03 -23.43 -12.96
C THR A 675 26.10 -22.43 -12.53
N ALA A 676 25.67 -21.19 -12.30
CA ALA A 676 26.40 -20.20 -11.52
C ALA A 676 25.80 -20.17 -10.11
N TRP A 677 26.61 -19.97 -9.08
CA TRP A 677 26.13 -19.86 -7.70
C TRP A 677 26.88 -18.78 -6.92
N ALA A 678 26.23 -18.19 -5.91
CA ALA A 678 26.79 -17.15 -5.06
C ALA A 678 26.21 -17.23 -3.64
N VAL A 679 27.05 -16.98 -2.64
CA VAL A 679 26.65 -16.82 -1.23
C VAL A 679 26.36 -15.35 -0.96
N LEU A 680 25.09 -15.04 -0.68
CA LEU A 680 24.51 -13.69 -0.68
C LEU A 680 23.76 -13.38 0.64
N ASN A 681 23.50 -12.10 0.91
CA ASN A 681 22.71 -11.64 2.07
C ASN A 681 21.91 -10.35 1.81
N TYR A 682 21.33 -10.22 0.61
CA TYR A 682 20.44 -9.12 0.23
C TYR A 682 19.40 -9.57 -0.82
N ASN A 683 18.30 -8.81 -0.96
CA ASN A 683 17.28 -8.98 -2.02
C ASN A 683 17.64 -8.15 -3.25
N ALA A 684 17.47 -8.67 -4.48
CA ALA A 684 17.69 -7.91 -5.72
C ALA A 684 17.17 -8.64 -6.98
N ASP A 685 17.37 -8.00 -8.13
CA ASP A 685 17.39 -8.65 -9.45
C ASP A 685 18.75 -9.30 -9.72
N PHE A 686 18.72 -10.57 -10.08
CA PHE A 686 19.90 -11.38 -10.36
C PHE A 686 19.88 -11.95 -11.77
N ALA A 687 21.03 -11.96 -12.45
CA ALA A 687 21.21 -12.65 -13.72
C ALA A 687 22.60 -13.30 -13.78
N VAL A 688 22.80 -14.30 -14.63
CA VAL A 688 24.14 -14.78 -14.96
C VAL A 688 24.70 -13.91 -16.07
N ALA A 689 25.83 -13.26 -15.83
CA ALA A 689 26.43 -12.31 -16.77
C ALA A 689 27.95 -12.51 -16.92
N GLY A 690 28.47 -12.23 -18.12
CA GLY A 690 29.90 -12.06 -18.37
C GLY A 690 30.35 -10.60 -18.21
N GLY A 691 31.61 -10.36 -17.85
CA GLY A 691 32.18 -9.01 -17.69
C GLY A 691 32.08 -8.42 -16.28
N ILE A 692 31.53 -9.20 -15.34
CA ILE A 692 31.12 -8.78 -13.99
C ILE A 692 32.26 -8.36 -13.04
N ASN A 693 33.52 -8.61 -13.44
CA ASN A 693 34.70 -8.07 -12.77
C ASN A 693 35.35 -7.02 -13.67
N THR A 694 35.20 -5.75 -13.32
CA THR A 694 35.94 -4.65 -13.94
C THR A 694 37.43 -4.80 -13.69
N VAL A 695 38.14 -5.35 -14.67
CA VAL A 695 39.61 -5.28 -14.71
C VAL A 695 39.98 -3.82 -14.96
N GLN A 696 40.26 -3.07 -13.88
CA GLN A 696 41.15 -1.93 -13.99
C GLN A 696 42.52 -2.47 -14.40
N PHE A 697 42.80 -2.45 -15.69
CA PHE A 697 44.17 -2.53 -16.16
C PHE A 697 44.92 -1.34 -15.55
N LYS A 698 45.85 -1.62 -14.64
CA LYS A 698 46.89 -0.64 -14.29
C LYS A 698 47.55 -0.22 -15.60
N LYS A 699 47.57 1.10 -15.86
CA LYS A 699 48.33 1.69 -16.97
C LYS A 699 49.82 1.39 -16.83
#